data_AF-A0A284RUH8-F1
#
_entry.id   AF-A0A284RUH8-F1
#
_cell.length_a   1.000
_cell.length_b   1.000
_cell.length_c   1.000
_cell.angle_alpha   90.00
_cell.angle_beta   90.00
_cell.angle_gamma   90.00
#
_symmetry.space_group_name_H-M   'P 1'
#
loop_
_entity.id
_entity.type
_entity.pdbx_description
1 polymer ?
#
loop_
_entity_poly.entity_id
_entity_poly.type
_entity_poly.pdbx_seq_one_letter_code
_entity_poly.pdbx_strand_id
1 'polypeptide(L)'
;MGDKKPQVIGPLDLCFSLKKNGVYIEVDQSVAAELGLLATELLDTEAGKARIPLRERLQQNLLSICDGWTVLKGRKILRDYPIPKKAGEGNSIVDKFVDTVNSTPWRGTVPSEGFEQWRDHLLDLVQSMSVKDRELARGRVPSLVWVELVKPGIRAEHLDLLNGTKIDKHDISDWYAIPIGFQNPCKFCIDNQFTCSWTGEPDKSKRCRECILAGRNRCFQVAQALAGSQLASGPRSKKQSMTSDDSDYRGRVCTDDAHPPSPTTRRADKEITNAVDGAACGQKRPSSPPNNHSQYGAVAKRPRTDEGDTASAETPKTLVMDDDFQDSIAERMMQMERAIEETRKENQELRSTNESLKAEIGDLKAVNETTLKTLRCLQADMTHAESILQALRQGKYTSNRIVESGLREHLAELSLIDEMTDKAIAISIFASYFLLIFCLFGVILKAFVRTASRSVSASKVSLFTALTLASFGHTWFYMFKFMSASWSFSDFERTTLRTEANSLLDRTSSWLVDTKLFEQAWAAVSFGAVDWWWSEQLCLFTAGFWTVFVFHESHRYGIKNAWAYMLLGQVVAISVAANLFHLAILLSPQYSTPKPRGAAPYVLWVPVLCSLLNVFISPFTNEETFLPNLLAMHAVLMLPLLLPPAGRSFSMSYSSLYSIILISAAVMRLKTTYLAISEVDFSSFLASTFETLHSHPAQSSIGYDVVWSTISFVAWVRLGIKHEAPVLSFVSVPIVSVGVIAPYVMRLSIGQRDEDKVS
;
A
#
# COMPACT_ATOMS: atom_id res chain seq x y z
N MET A 1 -29.33 -38.75 3.50
CA MET A 1 -30.15 -39.28 2.39
C MET A 1 -30.06 -40.80 2.43
N GLY A 2 -31.21 -41.49 2.38
CA GLY A 2 -31.35 -42.91 2.70
C GLY A 2 -31.29 -43.89 1.52
N ASP A 3 -31.23 -45.17 1.92
CA ASP A 3 -31.57 -46.42 1.22
C ASP A 3 -31.70 -46.41 -0.31
N LYS A 4 -30.55 -46.38 -0.98
CA LYS A 4 -30.39 -47.01 -2.29
C LYS A 4 -29.15 -47.90 -2.28
N LYS A 5 -29.27 -49.11 -2.84
CA LYS A 5 -28.14 -50.04 -3.04
C LYS A 5 -26.96 -49.29 -3.66
N PRO A 6 -25.71 -49.57 -3.24
CA PRO A 6 -24.54 -48.88 -3.76
C PRO A 6 -24.44 -49.14 -5.27
N GLN A 7 -24.64 -48.09 -6.07
CA GLN A 7 -24.20 -48.11 -7.46
C GLN A 7 -22.66 -48.14 -7.44
N VAL A 8 -22.08 -49.01 -8.28
CA VAL A 8 -20.65 -49.04 -8.53
C VAL A 8 -20.31 -47.75 -9.30
N ILE A 9 -19.86 -46.74 -8.57
CA ILE A 9 -19.40 -45.47 -9.15
C ILE A 9 -18.00 -45.72 -9.71
N GLY A 10 -17.78 -45.40 -10.99
CA GLY A 10 -16.46 -45.49 -11.61
C GLY A 10 -15.47 -44.48 -11.00
N PRO A 11 -14.15 -44.73 -11.03
CA PRO A 11 -13.12 -43.88 -10.40
C PRO A 11 -13.14 -42.41 -10.84
N LEU A 12 -13.48 -42.16 -12.11
CA LEU A 12 -13.62 -40.81 -12.67
C LEU A 12 -14.82 -40.06 -12.07
N ASP A 13 -15.97 -40.72 -11.94
CA ASP A 13 -17.16 -40.12 -11.34
C ASP A 13 -16.96 -39.87 -9.84
N LEU A 14 -16.16 -40.72 -9.17
CA LEU A 14 -15.73 -40.51 -7.80
C LEU A 14 -14.85 -39.26 -7.67
N CYS A 15 -13.86 -39.08 -8.55
CA CYS A 15 -13.00 -37.89 -8.55
C CYS A 15 -13.78 -36.59 -8.82
N PHE A 16 -14.72 -36.61 -9.78
CA PHE A 16 -15.57 -35.45 -10.06
C PHE A 16 -16.52 -35.13 -8.89
N SER A 17 -17.07 -36.16 -8.24
CA SER A 17 -17.92 -35.98 -7.05
C SER A 17 -17.14 -35.45 -5.85
N LEU A 18 -15.89 -35.90 -5.64
CA LEU A 18 -15.02 -35.40 -4.58
C LEU A 18 -14.63 -33.92 -4.81
N LYS A 19 -14.25 -33.56 -6.04
CA LYS A 19 -13.98 -32.16 -6.41
C LYS A 19 -15.21 -31.26 -6.26
N LYS A 20 -16.39 -31.75 -6.66
CA LYS A 20 -17.66 -31.02 -6.50
C LYS A 20 -18.03 -30.78 -5.03
N ASN A 21 -17.54 -31.61 -4.11
CA ASN A 21 -17.75 -31.48 -2.67
C ASN A 21 -16.55 -30.84 -1.94
N GLY A 22 -15.64 -30.18 -2.65
CA GLY A 22 -14.51 -29.44 -2.05
C GLY A 22 -13.44 -30.33 -1.40
N VAL A 23 -13.39 -31.62 -1.75
CA VAL A 23 -12.35 -32.53 -1.28
C VAL A 23 -11.19 -32.49 -2.28
N TYR A 24 -10.07 -31.92 -1.85
CA TYR A 24 -8.83 -31.87 -2.61
C TYR A 24 -7.98 -33.10 -2.26
N ILE A 25 -7.45 -33.75 -3.30
CA ILE A 25 -6.57 -34.91 -3.17
C ILE A 25 -5.17 -34.45 -3.56
N GLU A 26 -4.24 -34.46 -2.61
CA GLU A 26 -2.82 -34.29 -2.92
C GLU A 26 -2.29 -35.59 -3.52
N VAL A 27 -1.73 -35.49 -4.71
CA VAL A 27 -1.00 -36.54 -5.40
C VAL A 27 0.45 -36.08 -5.58
N ASP A 28 1.38 -37.03 -5.50
CA ASP A 28 2.80 -36.78 -5.76
C ASP A 28 2.98 -36.04 -7.09
N GLN A 29 3.91 -35.08 -7.12
CA GLN A 29 4.11 -34.17 -8.24
C GLN A 29 4.46 -34.92 -9.54
N SER A 30 5.11 -36.08 -9.46
CA SER A 30 5.40 -36.93 -10.62
C SER A 30 4.13 -37.56 -11.20
N VAL A 31 3.21 -37.98 -10.34
CA VAL A 31 1.91 -38.56 -10.70
C VAL A 31 0.97 -37.47 -11.24
N ALA A 32 1.00 -36.28 -10.64
CA ALA A 32 0.25 -35.12 -11.11
C ALA A 32 0.70 -34.66 -12.51
N ALA A 33 2.02 -34.69 -12.78
CA ALA A 33 2.57 -34.36 -14.09
C ALA A 33 2.17 -35.41 -15.15
N GLU A 34 2.21 -36.70 -14.81
CA GLU A 34 1.80 -37.78 -15.72
C GLU A 34 0.29 -37.74 -16.03
N LEU A 35 -0.55 -37.49 -15.01
CA LEU A 35 -1.99 -37.29 -15.18
C LEU A 35 -2.32 -36.03 -16.00
N GLY A 36 -1.53 -34.95 -15.81
CA GLY A 36 -1.63 -33.73 -16.60
C GLY A 36 -1.35 -33.97 -18.08
N LEU A 37 -0.25 -34.66 -18.39
CA LEU A 37 0.11 -35.05 -19.76
C LEU A 37 -0.96 -35.92 -20.44
N LEU A 38 -1.45 -36.95 -19.74
CA LEU A 38 -2.50 -37.82 -20.26
C LEU A 38 -3.84 -37.09 -20.46
N ALA A 39 -4.18 -36.15 -19.59
CA ALA A 39 -5.38 -35.34 -19.72
C ALA A 39 -5.31 -34.37 -20.90
N THR A 40 -4.15 -33.74 -21.12
CA THR A 40 -3.91 -32.85 -22.27
C THR A 40 -3.94 -33.65 -23.58
N GLU A 41 -3.30 -34.81 -23.63
CA GLU A 41 -3.30 -35.69 -24.82
C GLU A 41 -4.71 -36.23 -25.15
N LEU A 42 -5.55 -36.45 -24.12
CA LEU A 42 -6.95 -36.83 -24.29
C LEU A 42 -7.81 -35.69 -24.88
N LEU A 43 -7.51 -34.45 -24.51
CA LEU A 43 -8.21 -33.25 -24.99
C LEU A 43 -7.83 -32.93 -26.45
N ASP A 44 -6.55 -33.09 -26.80
CA ASP A 44 -6.01 -32.76 -28.13
C ASP A 44 -6.30 -33.83 -29.20
N THR A 45 -6.72 -35.04 -28.81
CA THR A 45 -7.04 -36.11 -29.77
C THR A 45 -8.46 -35.94 -30.35
N GLU A 46 -8.58 -35.54 -31.62
CA GLU A 46 -9.89 -35.25 -32.27
C GLU A 46 -10.67 -36.48 -32.81
N ALA A 47 -10.09 -37.69 -32.84
CA ALA A 47 -10.74 -38.88 -33.42
C ALA A 47 -11.22 -39.90 -32.37
N GLY A 48 -12.54 -40.18 -32.35
CA GLY A 48 -13.21 -41.02 -31.34
C GLY A 48 -12.68 -42.45 -31.16
N LYS A 49 -11.96 -43.03 -32.13
CA LYS A 49 -11.34 -44.36 -31.99
C LYS A 49 -10.02 -44.34 -31.22
N ALA A 50 -9.31 -43.22 -31.18
CA ALA A 50 -8.05 -43.06 -30.45
C ALA A 50 -8.25 -42.64 -28.98
N ARG A 51 -9.40 -42.05 -28.63
CA ARG A 51 -9.74 -41.66 -27.25
C ARG A 51 -9.99 -42.84 -26.31
N ILE A 52 -10.44 -43.98 -26.84
CA ILE A 52 -10.79 -45.16 -26.03
C ILE A 52 -9.56 -45.74 -25.31
N PRO A 53 -8.45 -46.10 -26.00
CA PRO A 53 -7.28 -46.64 -25.31
C PRO A 53 -6.62 -45.63 -24.37
N LEU A 54 -6.70 -44.33 -24.68
CA LEU A 54 -6.14 -43.26 -23.85
C LEU A 54 -6.96 -43.02 -22.57
N ARG A 55 -8.30 -43.12 -22.68
CA ARG A 55 -9.22 -43.13 -21.53
C ARG A 55 -9.03 -44.38 -20.66
N GLU A 56 -8.84 -45.55 -21.26
CA GLU A 56 -8.57 -46.80 -20.54
C GLU A 56 -7.23 -46.75 -19.81
N ARG A 57 -6.19 -46.17 -20.42
CA ARG A 57 -4.88 -45.97 -19.78
C ARG A 57 -4.94 -44.96 -18.63
N LEU A 58 -5.64 -43.84 -18.81
CA LEU A 58 -5.91 -42.88 -17.72
C LEU A 58 -6.70 -43.55 -16.58
N GLN A 59 -7.69 -44.37 -16.91
CA GLN A 59 -8.50 -45.09 -15.95
C GLN A 59 -7.70 -46.19 -15.22
N GLN A 60 -6.79 -46.90 -15.89
CA GLN A 60 -5.88 -47.85 -15.26
C GLN A 60 -4.84 -47.16 -14.36
N ASN A 61 -4.31 -46.00 -14.75
CA ASN A 61 -3.41 -45.22 -13.90
C ASN A 61 -4.14 -44.70 -12.65
N LEU A 62 -5.37 -44.21 -12.81
CA LEU A 62 -6.24 -43.85 -11.68
C LEU A 62 -6.58 -45.06 -10.80
N LEU A 63 -6.84 -46.24 -11.38
CA LEU A 63 -7.07 -47.47 -10.63
C LEU A 63 -5.81 -47.95 -9.90
N SER A 64 -4.62 -47.87 -10.49
CA SER A 64 -3.35 -48.16 -9.83
C SER A 64 -3.08 -47.24 -8.65
N ILE A 65 -3.48 -45.96 -8.77
CA ILE A 65 -3.44 -45.01 -7.65
C ILE A 65 -4.43 -45.47 -6.58
N CYS A 66 -5.67 -45.83 -6.96
CA CYS A 66 -6.71 -46.29 -6.04
C CYS A 66 -6.49 -47.71 -5.45
N ASP A 67 -5.74 -48.60 -6.08
CA ASP A 67 -5.44 -49.95 -5.59
C ASP A 67 -4.42 -49.91 -4.43
N GLY A 68 -3.68 -48.80 -4.28
CA GLY A 68 -2.96 -48.46 -3.06
C GLY A 68 -3.86 -47.97 -1.93
N TRP A 69 -5.16 -47.77 -2.18
CA TRP A 69 -6.10 -47.19 -1.21
C TRP A 69 -6.94 -48.30 -0.60
N THR A 70 -6.59 -48.70 0.62
CA THR A 70 -7.55 -49.37 1.50
C THR A 70 -8.69 -48.39 1.79
N VAL A 71 -9.81 -48.57 1.09
CA VAL A 71 -11.09 -47.91 1.37
C VAL A 71 -11.41 -48.12 2.85
N LEU A 72 -11.26 -47.06 3.66
CA LEU A 72 -11.79 -46.97 5.02
C LEU A 72 -13.33 -46.96 4.94
N LYS A 73 -13.88 -48.15 4.73
CA LYS A 73 -15.30 -48.42 4.80
C LYS A 73 -15.76 -48.23 6.25
N GLY A 74 -16.40 -47.10 6.50
CA GLY A 74 -17.35 -46.90 7.59
C GLY A 74 -16.76 -46.77 8.99
N ARG A 75 -16.97 -45.60 9.62
CA ARG A 75 -16.79 -45.34 11.06
C ARG A 75 -15.55 -45.97 11.71
N LYS A 76 -14.44 -45.24 11.64
CA LYS A 76 -13.60 -45.05 12.83
C LYS A 76 -13.17 -43.60 12.89
N ILE A 77 -13.66 -42.92 13.92
CA ILE A 77 -13.05 -41.73 14.52
C ILE A 77 -11.54 -41.97 14.62
N LEU A 78 -10.72 -40.92 14.50
CA LEU A 78 -9.31 -40.90 14.95
C LEU A 78 -9.18 -41.49 16.36
N ARG A 79 -9.12 -42.82 16.46
CA ARG A 79 -8.91 -43.64 17.65
C ARG A 79 -8.24 -44.92 17.18
N ASP A 80 -7.05 -44.79 16.60
CA ASP A 80 -6.07 -45.88 16.55
C ASP A 80 -4.66 -45.26 16.56
N TYR A 81 -4.47 -44.25 17.42
CA TYR A 81 -3.25 -44.23 18.23
C TYR A 81 -3.59 -44.97 19.51
N PRO A 82 -2.67 -45.74 20.13
CA PRO A 82 -2.93 -46.31 21.42
C PRO A 82 -3.31 -45.17 22.37
N ILE A 83 -4.60 -45.06 22.69
CA ILE A 83 -5.05 -44.27 23.83
C ILE A 83 -4.23 -44.84 24.98
N PRO A 84 -3.34 -44.06 25.62
CA PRO A 84 -2.66 -44.57 26.79
C PRO A 84 -3.75 -45.04 27.73
N LYS A 85 -3.72 -46.33 28.09
CA LYS A 85 -4.50 -46.83 29.23
C LYS A 85 -4.34 -45.79 30.31
N LYS A 86 -5.44 -45.31 30.91
CA LYS A 86 -5.43 -44.40 32.07
C LYS A 86 -4.40 -44.94 33.07
N ALA A 87 -3.17 -44.46 32.96
CA ALA A 87 -2.09 -44.71 33.87
C ALA A 87 -2.33 -43.68 34.96
N GLY A 88 -2.50 -44.15 36.19
CA GLY A 88 -2.85 -43.30 37.31
C GLY A 88 -1.93 -42.09 37.41
N GLU A 89 -2.52 -40.91 37.62
CA GLU A 89 -1.96 -39.71 38.26
C GLU A 89 -0.46 -39.44 38.08
N GLY A 90 0.10 -39.72 36.92
CA GLY A 90 1.43 -39.31 36.53
C GLY A 90 1.33 -38.04 35.70
N ASN A 91 1.43 -36.88 36.33
CA ASN A 91 1.55 -35.58 35.66
C ASN A 91 2.92 -35.46 34.95
N SER A 92 3.23 -36.38 34.04
CA SER A 92 4.47 -36.28 33.26
C SER A 92 4.37 -35.07 32.34
N ILE A 93 5.48 -34.36 32.18
CA ILE A 93 5.54 -33.19 31.29
C ILE A 93 5.24 -33.55 29.83
N VAL A 94 5.51 -34.81 29.45
CA VAL A 94 5.19 -35.37 28.13
C VAL A 94 3.69 -35.48 27.94
N ASP A 95 2.95 -35.94 28.96
CA ASP A 95 1.48 -36.03 28.87
C ASP A 95 0.86 -34.62 28.77
N LYS A 96 1.35 -33.63 29.53
CA LYS A 96 0.90 -32.23 29.39
C LYS A 96 1.12 -31.67 27.99
N PHE A 97 2.27 -31.96 27.39
CA PHE A 97 2.57 -31.56 26.01
C PHE A 97 1.64 -32.22 25.00
N VAL A 98 1.45 -33.54 25.10
CA VAL A 98 0.55 -34.29 24.20
C VAL A 98 -0.90 -33.81 24.36
N ASP A 99 -1.35 -33.54 25.57
CA ASP A 99 -2.68 -33.00 25.83
C ASP A 99 -2.84 -31.60 25.24
N THR A 100 -1.83 -30.74 25.35
CA THR A 100 -1.81 -29.39 24.76
C THR A 100 -1.83 -29.42 23.22
N VAL A 101 -1.16 -30.40 22.62
CA VAL A 101 -1.22 -30.64 21.17
C VAL A 101 -2.62 -31.09 20.74
N ASN A 102 -3.24 -31.97 21.52
CA ASN A 102 -4.55 -32.52 21.19
C ASN A 102 -5.72 -31.58 21.51
N SER A 103 -5.55 -30.63 22.43
CA SER A 103 -6.60 -29.68 22.81
C SER A 103 -6.89 -28.63 21.74
N THR A 104 -5.93 -28.39 20.84
CA THR A 104 -6.05 -27.38 19.79
C THR A 104 -6.33 -28.07 18.45
N PRO A 105 -7.45 -27.79 17.77
CA PRO A 105 -7.79 -28.42 16.50
C PRO A 105 -6.86 -27.91 15.38
N TRP A 106 -5.74 -28.60 15.17
CA TRP A 106 -4.81 -28.35 14.07
C TRP A 106 -5.43 -28.84 12.74
N ARG A 107 -5.79 -27.91 11.84
CA ARG A 107 -6.42 -28.20 10.53
C ARG A 107 -5.49 -28.00 9.32
N GLY A 108 -4.18 -28.19 9.49
CA GLY A 108 -3.23 -28.31 8.39
C GLY A 108 -3.05 -27.11 7.44
N THR A 109 -3.79 -26.01 7.60
CA THR A 109 -3.66 -24.81 6.75
C THR A 109 -3.94 -23.54 7.56
N VAL A 110 -2.88 -22.75 7.79
CA VAL A 110 -2.84 -21.31 8.17
C VAL A 110 -3.39 -20.95 9.58
N PRO A 111 -2.75 -19.99 10.31
CA PRO A 111 -2.92 -19.89 11.76
C PRO A 111 -4.21 -19.16 12.15
N SER A 112 -4.99 -19.78 13.05
CA SER A 112 -5.93 -19.05 13.89
C SER A 112 -5.15 -18.08 14.79
N GLU A 113 -5.75 -16.95 15.12
CA GLU A 113 -5.31 -16.10 16.22
C GLU A 113 -4.93 -16.98 17.44
N GLY A 114 -3.72 -16.80 17.96
CA GLY A 114 -3.19 -17.64 19.03
C GLY A 114 -2.33 -18.85 18.61
N PHE A 115 -2.12 -19.14 17.32
CA PHE A 115 -1.18 -20.20 16.90
C PHE A 115 0.24 -19.95 17.42
N GLU A 116 0.72 -18.70 17.32
CA GLU A 116 2.04 -18.32 17.82
C GLU A 116 2.13 -18.54 19.34
N GLN A 117 1.10 -18.10 20.11
CA GLN A 117 1.04 -18.32 21.56
C GLN A 117 0.99 -19.81 21.93
N TRP A 118 0.25 -20.61 21.17
CA TRP A 118 0.17 -22.06 21.35
C TRP A 118 1.51 -22.73 21.04
N ARG A 119 2.17 -22.34 19.94
CA ARG A 119 3.48 -22.86 19.53
C ARG A 119 4.55 -22.50 20.57
N ASP A 120 4.55 -21.25 21.05
CA ASP A 120 5.51 -20.78 22.05
C ASP A 120 5.30 -21.52 23.38
N HIS A 121 4.06 -21.73 23.81
CA HIS A 121 3.75 -22.57 24.98
C HIS A 121 4.22 -24.01 24.82
N LEU A 122 4.05 -24.61 23.63
CA LEU A 122 4.61 -25.94 23.34
C LEU A 122 6.14 -25.95 23.38
N LEU A 123 6.80 -24.91 22.88
CA LEU A 123 8.25 -24.79 22.94
C LEU A 123 8.74 -24.68 24.38
N ASP A 124 8.06 -23.94 25.25
CA ASP A 124 8.38 -23.85 26.69
C ASP A 124 8.26 -25.21 27.40
N LEU A 125 7.22 -25.99 27.06
CA LEU A 125 7.07 -27.35 27.55
C LEU A 125 8.20 -28.26 27.05
N VAL A 126 8.59 -28.16 25.78
CA VAL A 126 9.71 -28.95 25.22
C VAL A 126 11.05 -28.51 25.84
N GLN A 127 11.23 -27.22 26.16
CA GLN A 127 12.44 -26.70 26.80
C GLN A 127 12.64 -27.28 28.20
N SER A 128 11.57 -27.43 28.95
CA SER A 128 11.58 -28.00 30.29
C SER A 128 11.66 -29.54 30.33
N MET A 129 11.55 -30.23 29.19
CA MET A 129 11.72 -31.68 29.09
C MET A 129 13.18 -32.12 29.11
N SER A 130 13.44 -33.27 29.74
CA SER A 130 14.70 -34.00 29.56
C SER A 130 14.84 -34.51 28.12
N VAL A 131 16.06 -34.81 27.66
CA VAL A 131 16.28 -35.35 26.29
C VAL A 131 15.43 -36.58 26.01
N LYS A 132 15.34 -37.50 26.98
CA LYS A 132 14.52 -38.71 26.91
C LYS A 132 13.02 -38.39 26.79
N ASP A 133 12.54 -37.38 27.50
CA ASP A 133 11.14 -36.93 27.44
C ASP A 133 10.83 -36.26 26.10
N ARG A 134 11.77 -35.52 25.50
CA ARG A 134 11.60 -34.93 24.16
C ARG A 134 11.47 -36.01 23.09
N GLU A 135 12.26 -37.08 23.17
CA GLU A 135 12.14 -38.23 22.26
C GLU A 135 10.77 -38.92 22.41
N LEU A 136 10.31 -39.09 23.66
CA LEU A 136 9.00 -39.67 23.95
C LEU A 136 7.85 -38.78 23.46
N ALA A 137 7.95 -37.46 23.64
CA ALA A 137 6.99 -36.48 23.17
C ALA A 137 6.89 -36.46 21.64
N ARG A 138 8.04 -36.44 20.95
CA ARG A 138 8.13 -36.53 19.48
C ARG A 138 7.42 -37.76 18.93
N GLY A 139 7.62 -38.92 19.56
CA GLY A 139 6.98 -40.18 19.15
C GLY A 139 5.47 -40.24 19.39
N ARG A 140 4.87 -39.26 20.08
CA ARG A 140 3.44 -39.23 20.45
C ARG A 140 2.62 -38.16 19.74
N VAL A 141 3.25 -37.33 18.91
CA VAL A 141 2.57 -36.26 18.16
C VAL A 141 2.75 -36.43 16.64
N PRO A 142 1.84 -35.91 15.81
CA PRO A 142 2.01 -35.94 14.36
C PRO A 142 3.31 -35.25 13.92
N SER A 143 4.02 -35.83 12.95
CA SER A 143 5.28 -35.28 12.43
C SER A 143 5.16 -33.84 11.95
N LEU A 144 4.01 -33.45 11.37
CA LEU A 144 3.77 -32.08 10.92
C LEU A 144 3.73 -31.09 12.09
N VAL A 145 3.10 -31.45 13.22
CA VAL A 145 3.11 -30.61 14.43
C VAL A 145 4.52 -30.46 14.96
N TRP A 146 5.30 -31.54 14.95
CA TRP A 146 6.70 -31.49 15.39
C TRP A 146 7.56 -30.61 14.48
N VAL A 147 7.33 -30.65 13.17
CA VAL A 147 8.00 -29.79 12.19
C VAL A 147 7.71 -28.31 12.46
N GLU A 148 6.47 -27.94 12.78
CA GLU A 148 6.14 -26.56 13.18
C GLU A 148 6.92 -26.09 14.42
N LEU A 149 7.23 -26.99 15.36
CA LEU A 149 8.08 -26.68 16.52
C LEU A 149 9.56 -26.59 16.16
N VAL A 150 10.01 -27.27 15.11
CA VAL A 150 11.40 -27.22 14.61
C VAL A 150 11.65 -25.96 13.76
N LYS A 151 10.63 -25.49 13.03
CA LYS A 151 10.70 -24.36 12.08
C LYS A 151 11.35 -23.09 12.65
N PRO A 152 11.05 -22.63 13.89
CA PRO A 152 11.69 -21.43 14.46
C PRO A 152 13.22 -21.54 14.57
N GLY A 153 13.78 -22.76 14.61
CA GLY A 153 15.22 -22.97 14.59
C GLY A 153 15.83 -23.07 13.18
N ILE A 154 15.04 -22.90 12.12
CA ILE A 154 15.47 -22.88 10.72
C ILE A 154 15.57 -21.42 10.30
N ARG A 155 16.67 -21.03 9.64
CA ARG A 155 16.83 -19.66 9.13
C ARG A 155 15.84 -19.36 8.03
N ALA A 156 15.40 -18.10 7.96
CA ALA A 156 14.44 -17.63 6.97
C ALA A 156 14.86 -17.98 5.53
N GLU A 157 16.15 -17.78 5.20
CA GLU A 157 16.74 -18.12 3.89
C GLU A 157 16.70 -19.61 3.51
N HIS A 158 16.37 -20.50 4.47
CA HIS A 158 16.24 -21.94 4.25
C HIS A 158 14.80 -22.44 4.38
N LEU A 159 13.84 -21.58 4.73
CA LEU A 159 12.43 -21.96 4.84
C LEU A 159 11.84 -22.36 3.49
N ASP A 160 12.29 -21.73 2.40
CA ASP A 160 11.86 -22.06 1.03
C ASP A 160 12.29 -23.45 0.57
N LEU A 161 13.26 -24.07 1.26
CA LEU A 161 13.72 -25.43 1.00
C LEU A 161 12.86 -26.50 1.68
N LEU A 162 11.91 -26.10 2.53
CA LEU A 162 11.05 -27.01 3.28
C LEU A 162 9.89 -27.53 2.40
N ASN A 163 9.92 -28.82 2.11
CA ASN A 163 8.83 -29.51 1.44
C ASN A 163 8.20 -30.53 2.40
N GLY A 164 7.09 -30.12 3.04
CA GLY A 164 6.42 -30.92 4.06
C GLY A 164 7.30 -31.14 5.28
N THR A 165 7.74 -32.38 5.51
CA THR A 165 8.65 -32.75 6.62
C THR A 165 10.12 -32.81 6.20
N LYS A 166 10.48 -32.41 4.98
CA LYS A 166 11.84 -32.60 4.45
C LYS A 166 12.50 -31.31 3.99
N ILE A 167 13.81 -31.22 4.19
CA ILE A 167 14.69 -30.26 3.52
C ILE A 167 15.71 -31.05 2.71
N ASP A 168 15.70 -30.88 1.39
CA ASP A 168 16.42 -31.74 0.44
C ASP A 168 16.09 -33.23 0.69
N LYS A 169 17.07 -34.04 1.09
CA LYS A 169 16.89 -35.48 1.37
C LYS A 169 16.74 -35.79 2.86
N HIS A 170 16.70 -34.77 3.72
CA HIS A 170 16.69 -34.94 5.18
C HIS A 170 15.28 -34.78 5.71
N ASP A 171 14.82 -35.77 6.48
CA ASP A 171 13.60 -35.64 7.24
C ASP A 171 13.88 -34.77 8.47
N ILE A 172 13.29 -33.57 8.49
CA ILE A 172 13.45 -32.64 9.59
C ILE A 172 12.48 -32.95 10.74
N SER A 173 11.51 -33.86 10.56
CA SER A 173 10.72 -34.38 11.68
C SER A 173 11.55 -35.24 12.64
N ASP A 174 12.75 -35.66 12.21
CA ASP A 174 13.72 -36.31 13.06
C ASP A 174 14.54 -35.34 13.93
N TRP A 175 14.42 -34.04 13.70
CA TRP A 175 15.21 -33.05 14.43
C TRP A 175 14.58 -32.74 15.79
N TYR A 176 15.43 -32.36 16.75
CA TYR A 176 14.95 -31.80 18.00
C TYR A 176 14.42 -30.37 17.79
N ALA A 177 13.25 -30.05 18.35
CA ALA A 177 12.71 -28.69 18.34
C ALA A 177 13.71 -27.68 18.95
N ILE A 178 14.44 -28.11 19.99
CA ILE A 178 15.53 -27.35 20.59
C ILE A 178 16.84 -28.09 20.31
N PRO A 179 17.68 -27.59 19.41
CA PRO A 179 18.87 -28.30 19.00
C PRO A 179 19.96 -28.22 20.09
N ILE A 180 20.79 -29.25 20.18
CA ILE A 180 21.87 -29.30 21.17
C ILE A 180 23.11 -28.64 20.57
N GLY A 181 23.66 -27.64 21.25
CA GLY A 181 24.89 -26.97 20.84
C GLY A 181 26.13 -27.86 21.00
N PHE A 182 27.05 -27.80 20.04
CA PHE A 182 28.30 -28.53 20.08
C PHE A 182 29.41 -27.69 20.73
N GLN A 183 30.19 -28.26 21.66
CA GLN A 183 31.26 -27.52 22.35
C GLN A 183 32.35 -27.01 21.38
N ASN A 184 32.66 -27.78 20.34
CA ASN A 184 33.66 -27.46 19.31
C ASN A 184 33.02 -27.33 17.92
N PRO A 185 32.53 -26.15 17.51
CA PRO A 185 31.83 -25.97 16.24
C PRO A 185 32.68 -26.41 15.04
N CYS A 186 32.06 -27.00 14.01
CA CYS A 186 32.83 -27.41 12.82
C CYS A 186 33.40 -26.18 12.07
N LYS A 187 34.46 -26.36 11.27
CA LYS A 187 35.12 -25.24 10.56
C LYS A 187 34.14 -24.37 9.76
N PHE A 188 33.19 -24.98 9.05
CA PHE A 188 32.17 -24.23 8.31
C PHE A 188 31.34 -23.33 9.24
N CYS A 189 30.89 -23.85 10.37
CA CYS A 189 30.16 -23.06 11.36
C CYS A 189 31.04 -21.95 11.95
N ILE A 190 32.33 -22.21 12.20
CA ILE A 190 33.28 -21.18 12.66
C ILE A 190 33.43 -20.07 11.61
N ASP A 191 33.73 -20.44 10.36
CA ASP A 191 34.02 -19.51 9.27
C ASP A 191 32.82 -18.60 8.95
N ASN A 192 31.60 -19.08 9.22
CA ASN A 192 30.36 -18.33 9.00
C ASN A 192 29.69 -17.84 10.29
N GLN A 193 30.38 -17.95 11.43
CA GLN A 193 29.86 -17.53 12.74
C GLN A 193 28.51 -18.17 13.13
N PHE A 194 28.25 -19.41 12.69
CA PHE A 194 27.05 -20.15 13.04
C PHE A 194 27.23 -20.97 14.32
N THR A 195 26.16 -21.04 15.13
CA THR A 195 26.09 -21.95 16.27
C THR A 195 25.93 -23.39 15.76
N CYS A 196 27.00 -24.18 15.83
CA CYS A 196 26.98 -25.58 15.42
C CYS A 196 26.04 -26.38 16.33
N SER A 197 24.90 -26.79 15.80
CA SER A 197 23.85 -27.47 16.54
C SER A 197 23.49 -28.82 15.91
N TRP A 198 23.00 -29.76 16.69
CA TRP A 198 22.94 -31.17 16.30
C TRP A 198 21.51 -31.75 16.33
N THR A 199 21.23 -32.66 15.40
CA THR A 199 19.86 -33.11 15.06
C THR A 199 19.44 -34.45 15.66
N GLY A 200 20.27 -35.10 16.48
CA GLY A 200 19.79 -36.14 17.38
C GLY A 200 20.45 -37.51 17.38
N GLU A 201 21.55 -37.70 16.64
CA GLU A 201 22.16 -39.03 16.50
C GLU A 201 23.61 -39.10 16.97
N PRO A 202 23.96 -39.75 18.12
CA PRO A 202 25.23 -39.65 18.90
C PRO A 202 26.53 -39.83 18.11
N ASP A 203 26.40 -40.23 16.85
CA ASP A 203 27.46 -40.35 15.87
C ASP A 203 28.02 -38.98 15.44
N LYS A 204 29.22 -38.69 15.94
CA LYS A 204 30.03 -37.52 15.54
C LYS A 204 30.37 -37.51 14.05
N SER A 205 30.17 -38.61 13.31
CA SER A 205 30.41 -38.68 11.86
C SER A 205 29.34 -37.96 11.02
N LYS A 206 28.17 -37.69 11.63
CA LYS A 206 27.03 -37.08 10.95
C LYS A 206 27.13 -35.55 10.90
N ARG A 207 26.34 -34.96 10.00
CA ARG A 207 26.35 -33.51 9.76
C ARG A 207 25.62 -32.77 10.87
N CYS A 208 26.13 -31.60 11.23
CA CYS A 208 25.40 -30.65 12.07
C CYS A 208 24.24 -30.02 11.29
N ARG A 209 23.24 -29.51 12.01
CA ARG A 209 22.04 -28.85 11.47
C ARG A 209 22.39 -27.81 10.40
N GLU A 210 23.35 -26.94 10.70
CA GLU A 210 23.78 -25.87 9.78
C GLU A 210 24.45 -26.40 8.51
N CYS A 211 25.24 -27.47 8.61
CA CYS A 211 25.83 -28.11 7.43
C CYS A 211 24.77 -28.84 6.58
N ILE A 212 23.70 -29.36 7.21
CA ILE A 212 22.58 -29.97 6.49
C ILE A 212 21.81 -28.89 5.72
N LEU A 213 21.45 -27.79 6.37
CA LEU A 213 20.75 -26.65 5.76
C LEU A 213 21.57 -26.02 4.62
N ALA A 214 22.89 -25.94 4.78
CA ALA A 214 23.80 -25.43 3.74
C ALA A 214 24.15 -26.46 2.64
N GLY A 215 23.51 -27.64 2.61
CA GLY A 215 23.74 -28.67 1.58
C GLY A 215 25.17 -29.25 1.57
N ARG A 216 25.91 -29.16 2.68
CA ARG A 216 27.29 -29.68 2.77
C ARG A 216 27.27 -31.18 3.01
N ASN A 217 28.24 -31.90 2.45
CA ASN A 217 28.28 -33.37 2.54
C ASN A 217 28.89 -33.93 3.85
N ARG A 218 29.70 -33.16 4.59
CA ARG A 218 30.31 -33.56 5.89
C ARG A 218 30.63 -32.35 6.77
N CYS A 219 30.69 -32.55 8.08
CA CYS A 219 31.27 -31.56 9.01
C CYS A 219 32.80 -31.59 8.95
N PHE A 220 33.41 -30.42 8.75
CA PHE A 220 34.83 -30.31 8.39
C PHE A 220 35.80 -30.81 9.48
N GLN A 221 35.43 -30.78 10.76
CA GLN A 221 36.31 -31.23 11.86
C GLN A 221 36.47 -32.76 11.94
N VAL A 222 35.50 -33.53 11.42
CA VAL A 222 35.56 -35.00 11.48
C VAL A 222 36.37 -35.56 10.31
N ALA A 223 36.42 -34.84 9.19
CA ALA A 223 37.26 -35.19 8.06
C ALA A 223 38.76 -35.17 8.39
N GLN A 224 39.22 -34.23 9.24
CA GLN A 224 40.62 -34.19 9.68
C GLN A 224 40.95 -35.28 10.72
N ALA A 225 40.06 -35.58 11.65
CA ALA A 225 40.27 -36.64 12.64
C ALA A 225 40.28 -38.06 12.03
N LEU A 226 39.45 -38.30 11.00
CA LEU A 226 39.44 -39.58 10.26
C LEU A 226 40.58 -39.69 9.24
N ALA A 227 41.03 -38.57 8.64
CA ALA A 227 42.22 -38.56 7.80
C ALA A 227 43.51 -38.78 8.62
N GLY A 228 43.54 -38.33 9.88
CA GLY A 228 44.66 -38.57 10.80
C GLY A 228 44.75 -40.01 11.32
N SER A 229 43.63 -40.73 11.43
CA SER A 229 43.63 -42.11 11.96
C SER A 229 43.88 -43.20 10.89
N GLN A 230 43.71 -42.90 9.60
CA GLN A 230 44.07 -43.84 8.53
C GLN A 230 45.57 -43.85 8.16
N LEU A 231 46.38 -42.95 8.71
CA LEU A 231 47.84 -42.97 8.55
C LEU A 231 48.55 -43.93 9.53
N ALA A 232 47.81 -44.68 10.37
CA ALA A 232 48.38 -45.59 11.37
C ALA A 232 48.29 -47.10 11.02
N SER A 233 47.74 -47.49 9.87
CA SER A 233 47.70 -48.91 9.44
C SER A 233 48.02 -49.05 7.96
N GLY A 234 49.32 -49.21 7.66
CA GLY A 234 49.80 -49.44 6.30
C GLY A 234 49.43 -50.82 5.74
N PRO A 235 49.29 -50.95 4.42
CA PRO A 235 49.55 -52.18 3.71
C PRO A 235 50.91 -52.12 2.99
N ARG A 236 51.62 -53.24 3.10
CA ARG A 236 52.91 -53.55 2.46
C ARG A 236 52.90 -53.30 0.94
N SER A 237 54.06 -52.82 0.49
CA SER A 237 54.55 -52.66 -0.87
C SER A 237 54.23 -53.79 -1.86
N LYS A 238 54.06 -53.43 -3.13
CA LYS A 238 54.78 -54.07 -4.24
C LYS A 238 55.11 -53.06 -5.36
N LYS A 239 56.26 -53.31 -5.98
CA LYS A 239 57.15 -52.48 -6.80
C LYS A 239 56.71 -52.28 -8.27
N GLN A 240 57.24 -51.19 -8.86
CA GLN A 240 57.79 -50.98 -10.23
C GLN A 240 56.83 -51.17 -11.44
N SER A 241 56.80 -50.30 -12.45
CA SER A 241 57.86 -49.86 -13.39
C SER A 241 57.39 -48.62 -14.21
N MET A 242 58.24 -47.59 -14.47
CA MET A 242 58.86 -47.20 -15.78
C MET A 242 57.86 -47.12 -16.98
N THR A 243 57.74 -46.05 -17.78
CA THR A 243 58.70 -45.25 -18.60
C THR A 243 58.03 -43.91 -19.03
N SER A 244 58.69 -42.74 -19.03
CA SER A 244 59.52 -42.05 -20.06
C SER A 244 58.77 -41.16 -21.10
N ASP A 245 59.42 -40.03 -21.39
CA ASP A 245 59.38 -39.16 -22.59
C ASP A 245 58.19 -38.17 -22.73
N ASP A 246 58.33 -36.92 -23.22
CA ASP A 246 59.45 -36.24 -23.88
C ASP A 246 59.27 -34.70 -23.93
N SER A 247 60.41 -34.01 -24.05
CA SER A 247 60.76 -32.73 -24.71
C SER A 247 59.75 -31.55 -24.90
N ASP A 248 60.02 -30.27 -24.59
CA ASP A 248 61.09 -29.30 -24.96
C ASP A 248 60.60 -28.29 -26.02
N TYR A 249 60.66 -26.96 -25.76
CA TYR A 249 61.19 -25.94 -26.70
C TYR A 249 61.22 -24.49 -26.14
N ARG A 250 62.42 -23.89 -26.28
CA ARG A 250 62.84 -22.47 -26.11
C ARG A 250 62.01 -21.50 -26.98
N GLY A 251 61.81 -20.21 -26.71
CA GLY A 251 62.68 -19.18 -26.13
C GLY A 251 63.21 -18.24 -27.22
N ARG A 252 62.94 -16.92 -27.15
CA ARG A 252 63.85 -15.88 -27.68
C ARG A 252 63.52 -14.44 -27.22
N VAL A 253 64.57 -13.75 -26.82
CA VAL A 253 64.73 -12.33 -26.50
C VAL A 253 65.32 -11.63 -27.73
N CYS A 254 64.95 -10.37 -28.00
CA CYS A 254 65.77 -9.39 -28.70
C CYS A 254 65.50 -7.98 -28.13
N THR A 255 66.58 -7.21 -27.98
CA THR A 255 66.68 -5.82 -27.50
C THR A 255 66.93 -4.84 -28.66
N ASP A 256 66.83 -3.54 -28.32
CA ASP A 256 67.53 -2.36 -28.87
C ASP A 256 66.82 -1.39 -29.85
N ASP A 257 66.58 -0.18 -29.30
CA ASP A 257 66.86 1.20 -29.75
C ASP A 257 66.64 1.67 -31.20
N ALA A 258 65.87 2.78 -31.34
CA ALA A 258 66.26 3.99 -32.09
C ALA A 258 65.20 5.13 -31.99
N HIS A 259 65.68 6.38 -31.92
CA HIS A 259 64.94 7.64 -31.85
C HIS A 259 64.70 8.27 -33.26
N PRO A 260 64.00 9.44 -33.39
CA PRO A 260 62.97 9.71 -34.43
C PRO A 260 63.45 10.53 -35.65
N PRO A 261 62.51 10.86 -36.58
CA PRO A 261 62.31 12.28 -36.88
C PRO A 261 60.85 12.71 -37.18
N SER A 262 60.56 13.99 -36.91
CA SER A 262 59.41 14.76 -37.46
C SER A 262 59.61 15.09 -38.95
N PRO A 263 58.55 15.50 -39.68
CA PRO A 263 58.51 16.92 -40.09
C PRO A 263 57.10 17.58 -40.23
N THR A 264 57.01 18.81 -39.69
CA THR A 264 56.47 20.08 -40.25
C THR A 264 55.12 20.23 -41.00
N THR A 265 54.30 21.12 -40.41
CA THR A 265 53.60 22.34 -40.94
C THR A 265 52.36 22.27 -41.86
N ARG A 266 51.26 22.87 -41.38
CA ARG A 266 50.60 24.13 -41.88
C ARG A 266 49.36 24.46 -41.01
N ARG A 267 49.32 25.61 -40.32
CA ARG A 267 48.57 26.87 -40.62
C ARG A 267 47.05 26.66 -40.76
N ALA A 268 46.13 27.38 -40.10
CA ALA A 268 46.21 28.72 -39.48
C ALA A 268 45.09 28.96 -38.43
N ASP A 269 45.49 29.57 -37.32
CA ASP A 269 44.96 30.78 -36.65
C ASP A 269 43.45 31.13 -36.71
N LYS A 270 42.80 31.28 -35.55
CA LYS A 270 42.70 32.60 -34.86
C LYS A 270 42.00 32.52 -33.49
N GLU A 271 42.62 33.20 -32.52
CA GLU A 271 42.13 33.66 -31.21
C GLU A 271 40.83 34.49 -31.35
N ILE A 272 40.00 34.69 -30.31
CA ILE A 272 40.19 35.72 -29.27
C ILE A 272 39.25 35.50 -28.08
N THR A 273 39.82 35.78 -26.90
CA THR A 273 39.26 35.96 -25.57
C THR A 273 38.63 37.34 -25.34
N ASN A 274 37.67 37.39 -24.40
CA ASN A 274 37.41 38.45 -23.41
C ASN A 274 37.03 39.91 -23.80
N ALA A 275 35.93 40.33 -23.17
CA ALA A 275 35.69 41.59 -22.43
C ALA A 275 35.48 42.92 -23.20
N VAL A 276 34.38 43.61 -22.87
CA VAL A 276 34.32 44.85 -22.05
C VAL A 276 32.99 45.59 -22.30
N ASP A 277 32.48 46.18 -21.22
CA ASP A 277 31.37 47.11 -21.04
C ASP A 277 31.16 48.21 -22.11
N GLY A 278 29.92 48.72 -22.20
CA GLY A 278 29.71 50.14 -22.54
C GLY A 278 28.40 50.53 -23.24
N ALA A 279 27.59 51.30 -22.50
CA ALA A 279 26.67 52.37 -22.95
C ALA A 279 25.23 52.05 -23.45
N ALA A 280 24.28 52.28 -22.53
CA ALA A 280 23.18 53.25 -22.60
C ALA A 280 22.36 53.44 -23.89
N CYS A 281 21.05 53.15 -23.82
CA CYS A 281 19.92 54.10 -23.99
C CYS A 281 18.61 53.33 -24.28
N GLY A 282 17.50 53.75 -23.65
CA GLY A 282 16.15 53.45 -24.17
C GLY A 282 15.14 52.92 -23.16
N GLN A 283 14.64 53.82 -22.30
CA GLN A 283 13.41 53.62 -21.53
C GLN A 283 12.22 53.23 -22.44
N LYS A 284 11.36 52.31 -21.96
CA LYS A 284 9.90 52.38 -22.17
C LYS A 284 9.17 51.68 -21.03
N ARG A 285 8.54 52.51 -20.17
CA ARG A 285 7.56 52.11 -19.15
C ARG A 285 6.25 51.68 -19.85
N PRO A 286 5.51 50.69 -19.31
CA PRO A 286 4.11 50.52 -19.66
C PRO A 286 3.26 51.61 -18.99
N SER A 287 2.51 52.33 -19.83
CA SER A 287 1.58 53.40 -19.48
C SER A 287 0.34 52.90 -18.74
N SER A 288 -0.07 53.70 -17.76
CA SER A 288 -1.33 53.64 -17.00
C SER A 288 -2.59 53.63 -17.89
N PRO A 289 -3.74 53.12 -17.41
CA PRO A 289 -5.01 53.23 -18.12
C PRO A 289 -5.57 54.67 -18.05
N PRO A 290 -6.26 55.15 -19.10
CA PRO A 290 -6.76 56.52 -19.14
C PRO A 290 -8.10 56.67 -18.39
N ASN A 291 -8.17 57.76 -17.63
CA ASN A 291 -9.41 58.38 -17.19
C ASN A 291 -10.16 58.92 -18.42
N ASN A 292 -11.33 58.35 -18.73
CA ASN A 292 -12.30 58.97 -19.63
C ASN A 292 -13.49 59.47 -18.82
N HIS A 293 -13.50 60.78 -18.62
CA HIS A 293 -14.70 61.56 -18.34
C HIS A 293 -15.34 62.00 -19.68
N SER A 294 -16.67 62.00 -19.67
CA SER A 294 -17.60 62.73 -20.53
C SER A 294 -18.30 61.99 -21.69
N GLN A 295 -19.60 62.29 -21.78
CA GLN A 295 -20.56 62.09 -22.86
C GLN A 295 -21.24 60.71 -23.00
N TYR A 296 -22.30 60.53 -22.21
CA TYR A 296 -23.60 60.09 -22.76
C TYR A 296 -24.73 60.85 -22.06
N GLY A 297 -25.33 61.79 -22.78
CA GLY A 297 -26.66 62.31 -22.47
C GLY A 297 -27.70 61.36 -23.04
N ALA A 298 -28.54 60.80 -22.17
CA ALA A 298 -29.79 60.17 -22.55
C ALA A 298 -30.86 60.59 -21.56
N VAL A 299 -31.75 61.44 -22.05
CA VAL A 299 -32.89 62.04 -21.35
C VAL A 299 -33.93 60.95 -21.08
N ALA A 300 -34.11 60.57 -19.82
CA ALA A 300 -35.26 59.80 -19.37
C ALA A 300 -36.38 60.77 -18.96
N LYS A 301 -37.47 60.76 -19.74
CA LYS A 301 -38.73 61.43 -19.42
C LYS A 301 -39.30 60.88 -18.11
N ARG A 302 -39.51 61.73 -17.11
CA ARG A 302 -40.47 61.49 -16.02
C ARG A 302 -41.85 62.04 -16.43
N PRO A 303 -42.95 61.41 -15.97
CA PRO A 303 -44.29 61.92 -16.21
C PRO A 303 -44.54 63.15 -15.34
N ARG A 304 -45.22 64.12 -15.96
CA ARG A 304 -45.83 65.30 -15.36
C ARG A 304 -47.06 64.82 -14.55
N THR A 305 -47.11 65.17 -13.27
CA THR A 305 -48.36 65.28 -12.52
C THR A 305 -48.45 66.73 -12.10
N ASP A 306 -49.37 67.45 -12.73
CA ASP A 306 -49.82 68.77 -12.31
C ASP A 306 -50.66 68.59 -11.04
N GLU A 307 -50.35 69.35 -10.00
CA GLU A 307 -51.32 69.93 -9.06
C GLU A 307 -50.55 70.91 -8.18
N GLY A 308 -50.76 72.19 -8.45
CA GLY A 308 -50.34 73.27 -7.59
C GLY A 308 -51.51 73.65 -6.69
N ASP A 309 -51.28 73.61 -5.39
CA ASP A 309 -52.02 74.44 -4.45
C ASP A 309 -51.04 75.09 -3.47
N THR A 310 -51.31 76.37 -3.26
CA THR A 310 -50.62 77.37 -2.46
C THR A 310 -50.53 77.03 -0.98
N ALA A 311 -49.40 77.35 -0.31
CA ALA A 311 -49.41 78.06 0.98
C ALA A 311 -48.00 78.38 1.51
N SER A 312 -47.85 79.66 1.86
CA SER A 312 -47.18 80.25 3.03
C SER A 312 -45.75 79.89 3.40
N ALA A 313 -44.93 80.94 3.32
CA ALA A 313 -43.64 81.06 3.98
C ALA A 313 -43.78 81.00 5.52
N GLU A 314 -43.11 80.04 6.14
CA GLU A 314 -42.73 80.09 7.56
C GLU A 314 -41.20 80.09 7.68
N THR A 315 -40.73 81.01 8.52
CA THR A 315 -39.34 81.24 8.92
C THR A 315 -38.65 80.00 9.50
N PRO A 316 -37.32 79.85 9.31
CA PRO A 316 -36.59 78.66 9.72
C PRO A 316 -36.49 78.56 11.25
N LYS A 317 -37.13 77.55 11.82
CA LYS A 317 -36.88 77.12 13.21
C LYS A 317 -35.47 76.54 13.28
N THR A 318 -34.61 77.17 14.08
CA THR A 318 -33.35 76.59 14.56
C THR A 318 -33.62 75.24 15.18
N LEU A 319 -33.18 74.19 14.48
CA LEU A 319 -33.21 72.81 14.94
C LEU A 319 -32.21 72.70 16.09
N VAL A 320 -32.70 72.71 17.32
CA VAL A 320 -31.93 72.28 18.49
C VAL A 320 -31.77 70.77 18.32
N MET A 321 -30.55 70.32 17.98
CA MET A 321 -30.23 68.90 17.97
C MET A 321 -30.36 68.37 19.38
N ASP A 322 -31.15 67.31 19.52
CA ASP A 322 -31.39 66.59 20.77
C ASP A 322 -30.06 66.03 21.30
N ASP A 323 -29.77 66.23 22.58
CA ASP A 323 -28.50 65.85 23.21
C ASP A 323 -28.24 64.33 23.07
N ASP A 324 -29.30 63.52 23.06
CA ASP A 324 -29.26 62.07 22.82
C ASP A 324 -28.63 61.68 21.47
N PHE A 325 -28.76 62.53 20.44
CA PHE A 325 -28.18 62.26 19.13
C PHE A 325 -26.68 62.55 19.09
N GLN A 326 -26.21 63.55 19.85
CA GLN A 326 -24.77 63.82 19.98
C GLN A 326 -24.07 62.69 20.73
N ASP A 327 -24.70 62.17 21.79
CA ASP A 327 -24.17 61.03 22.55
C ASP A 327 -24.09 59.75 21.71
N SER A 328 -25.09 59.50 20.84
CA SER A 328 -25.06 58.37 19.91
C SER A 328 -23.92 58.45 18.89
N ILE A 329 -23.61 59.66 18.40
CA ILE A 329 -22.48 59.87 17.49
C ILE A 329 -21.15 59.66 18.23
N ALA A 330 -21.02 60.19 19.44
CA ALA A 330 -19.81 60.05 20.25
C ALA A 330 -19.52 58.56 20.57
N GLU A 331 -20.55 57.78 20.90
CA GLU A 331 -20.39 56.35 21.15
C GLU A 331 -19.94 55.57 19.90
N ARG A 332 -20.52 55.89 18.73
CA ARG A 332 -20.11 55.26 17.46
C ARG A 332 -18.68 55.62 17.06
N MET A 333 -18.25 56.85 17.30
CA MET A 333 -16.87 57.26 17.07
C MET A 333 -15.91 56.50 17.99
N MET A 334 -16.25 56.34 19.26
CA MET A 334 -15.43 55.59 20.22
C MET A 334 -15.34 54.09 19.89
N GLN A 335 -16.42 53.50 19.37
CA GLN A 335 -16.41 52.12 18.88
C GLN A 335 -15.55 51.97 17.62
N MET A 336 -15.60 52.96 16.71
CA MET A 336 -14.78 52.96 15.50
C MET A 336 -13.28 53.12 15.82
N GLU A 337 -12.91 53.98 16.76
CA GLU A 337 -11.52 54.13 17.22
C GLU A 337 -10.99 52.84 17.85
N ARG A 338 -11.80 52.14 18.67
CA ARG A 338 -11.44 50.83 19.23
C ARG A 338 -11.18 49.80 18.13
N ALA A 339 -12.02 49.73 17.11
CA ALA A 339 -11.85 48.81 15.99
C ALA A 339 -10.60 49.12 15.15
N ILE A 340 -10.28 50.42 14.96
CA ILE A 340 -9.05 50.85 14.28
C ILE A 340 -7.81 50.44 15.07
N GLU A 341 -7.82 50.62 16.39
CA GLU A 341 -6.68 50.26 17.24
C GLU A 341 -6.46 48.73 17.30
N GLU A 342 -7.53 47.95 17.34
CA GLU A 342 -7.46 46.48 17.26
C GLU A 342 -6.88 46.03 15.92
N THR A 343 -7.34 46.60 14.81
CA THR A 343 -6.79 46.35 13.47
C THR A 343 -5.31 46.74 13.37
N ARG A 344 -4.89 47.80 14.08
CA ARG A 344 -3.49 48.25 14.10
C ARG A 344 -2.60 47.26 14.87
N LYS A 345 -3.08 46.71 15.98
CA LYS A 345 -2.39 45.66 16.74
C LYS A 345 -2.23 44.38 15.94
N GLU A 346 -3.29 43.90 15.28
CA GLU A 346 -3.22 42.72 14.41
C GLU A 346 -2.20 42.92 13.27
N ASN A 347 -2.18 44.11 12.65
CA ASN A 347 -1.20 44.42 11.61
C ASN A 347 0.25 44.46 12.13
N GLN A 348 0.44 44.88 13.39
CA GLN A 348 1.77 44.90 14.00
C GLN A 348 2.25 43.47 14.31
N GLU A 349 1.39 42.61 14.81
CA GLU A 349 1.67 41.20 15.05
C GLU A 349 1.98 40.45 13.75
N LEU A 350 1.17 40.67 12.69
CA LEU A 350 1.44 40.12 11.35
C LEU A 350 2.81 40.54 10.81
N ARG A 351 3.25 41.78 11.07
CA ARG A 351 4.59 42.25 10.67
C ARG A 351 5.69 41.53 11.43
N SER A 352 5.56 41.35 12.75
CA SER A 352 6.57 40.62 13.52
C SER A 352 6.68 39.16 13.08
N THR A 353 5.56 38.50 12.80
CA THR A 353 5.55 37.11 12.34
C THR A 353 6.17 36.97 10.95
N ASN A 354 5.93 37.95 10.06
CA ASN A 354 6.52 37.96 8.72
C ASN A 354 8.05 38.17 8.76
N GLU A 355 8.57 39.01 9.66
CA GLU A 355 10.02 39.17 9.84
C GLU A 355 10.66 37.92 10.46
N SER A 356 9.98 37.25 11.41
CA SER A 356 10.43 35.95 11.95
C SER A 356 10.53 34.88 10.85
N LEU A 357 9.51 34.79 9.99
CA LEU A 357 9.48 33.83 8.88
C LEU A 357 10.59 34.11 7.86
N LYS A 358 10.90 35.38 7.59
CA LYS A 358 12.03 35.74 6.72
C LYS A 358 13.37 35.30 7.28
N ALA A 359 13.57 35.40 8.61
CA ALA A 359 14.78 34.93 9.26
C ALA A 359 14.95 33.41 9.09
N GLU A 360 13.90 32.63 9.36
CA GLU A 360 13.91 31.17 9.19
C GLU A 360 14.17 30.74 7.73
N ILE A 361 13.59 31.47 6.75
CA ILE A 361 13.87 31.24 5.32
C ILE A 361 15.34 31.53 4.98
N GLY A 362 15.97 32.50 5.66
CA GLY A 362 17.40 32.78 5.55
C GLY A 362 18.26 31.61 6.01
N ASP A 363 17.94 31.03 7.17
CA ASP A 363 18.67 29.89 7.73
C ASP A 363 18.52 28.64 6.85
N LEU A 364 17.31 28.36 6.34
CA LEU A 364 17.09 27.26 5.40
C LEU A 364 17.87 27.42 4.09
N LYS A 365 18.03 28.65 3.60
CA LYS A 365 18.88 28.93 2.44
C LYS A 365 20.36 28.62 2.72
N ALA A 366 20.85 28.97 3.90
CA ALA A 366 22.24 28.70 4.30
C ALA A 366 22.50 27.19 4.43
N VAL A 367 21.54 26.44 5.00
CA VAL A 367 21.61 24.97 5.05
C VAL A 367 21.63 24.36 3.65
N ASN A 368 20.74 24.81 2.76
CA ASN A 368 20.69 24.30 1.38
C ASN A 368 21.99 24.59 0.60
N GLU A 369 22.57 25.77 0.75
CA GLU A 369 23.86 26.10 0.11
C GLU A 369 25.01 25.24 0.63
N THR A 370 25.00 24.93 1.93
CA THR A 370 25.99 24.04 2.56
C THR A 370 25.84 22.62 2.01
N THR A 371 24.62 22.08 1.95
CA THR A 371 24.33 20.77 1.35
C THR A 371 24.77 20.70 -0.10
N LEU A 372 24.50 21.75 -0.90
CA LEU A 372 24.93 21.83 -2.30
C LEU A 372 26.46 21.84 -2.46
N LYS A 373 27.20 22.49 -1.55
CA LYS A 373 28.67 22.44 -1.55
C LYS A 373 29.17 21.04 -1.23
N THR A 374 28.60 20.38 -0.21
CA THR A 374 28.94 19.00 0.14
C THR A 374 28.69 18.03 -1.02
N LEU A 375 27.55 18.15 -1.69
CA LEU A 375 27.22 17.32 -2.86
C LEU A 375 28.20 17.53 -4.02
N ARG A 376 28.67 18.76 -4.27
CA ARG A 376 29.68 19.02 -5.30
C ARG A 376 31.05 18.44 -4.95
N CYS A 377 31.45 18.47 -3.67
CA CYS A 377 32.67 17.81 -3.20
C CYS A 377 32.56 16.29 -3.41
N LEU A 378 31.45 15.68 -3.01
CA LEU A 378 31.20 14.25 -3.21
C LEU A 378 31.20 13.86 -4.70
N GLN A 379 30.59 14.68 -5.56
CA GLN A 379 30.62 14.46 -7.00
C GLN A 379 32.05 14.48 -7.57
N ALA A 380 32.90 15.40 -7.09
CA ALA A 380 34.31 15.44 -7.50
C ALA A 380 35.07 14.18 -7.04
N ASP A 381 34.84 13.73 -5.80
CA ASP A 381 35.47 12.51 -5.27
C ASP A 381 35.01 11.25 -6.03
N MET A 382 33.74 11.18 -6.42
CA MET A 382 33.22 10.11 -7.28
C MET A 382 33.91 10.09 -8.65
N THR A 383 34.06 11.25 -9.31
CA THR A 383 34.77 11.31 -10.60
C THR A 383 36.25 10.91 -10.47
N HIS A 384 36.88 11.21 -9.34
CA HIS A 384 38.24 10.77 -9.06
C HIS A 384 38.30 9.24 -8.86
N ALA A 385 37.36 8.67 -8.11
CA ALA A 385 37.24 7.22 -7.92
C ALA A 385 37.00 6.46 -9.24
N GLU A 386 36.15 6.99 -10.14
CA GLU A 386 35.93 6.44 -11.48
C GLU A 386 37.22 6.46 -12.31
N SER A 387 38.01 7.53 -12.24
CA SER A 387 39.30 7.62 -12.94
C SER A 387 40.31 6.58 -12.43
N ILE A 388 40.32 6.31 -11.12
CA ILE A 388 41.15 5.27 -10.49
C ILE A 388 40.68 3.88 -10.96
N LEU A 389 39.37 3.61 -10.95
CA LEU A 389 38.80 2.35 -11.46
C LEU A 389 39.13 2.12 -12.93
N GLN A 390 39.10 3.17 -13.76
CA GLN A 390 39.46 3.09 -15.17
C GLN A 390 40.96 2.81 -15.36
N ALA A 391 41.83 3.43 -14.55
CA ALA A 391 43.26 3.15 -14.54
C ALA A 391 43.60 1.71 -14.09
N LEU A 392 42.83 1.18 -13.12
CA LEU A 392 42.95 -0.21 -12.67
C LEU A 392 42.51 -1.22 -13.74
N ARG A 393 41.41 -0.94 -14.47
CA ARG A 393 40.99 -1.76 -15.62
C ARG A 393 42.05 -1.85 -16.73
N GLN A 394 42.92 -0.85 -16.85
CA GLN A 394 44.02 -0.84 -17.82
C GLN A 394 45.26 -1.64 -17.38
N GLY A 395 45.21 -2.35 -16.25
CA GLY A 395 46.27 -3.28 -15.84
C GLY A 395 47.59 -2.63 -15.40
N LYS A 396 47.59 -1.33 -15.07
CA LYS A 396 48.83 -0.58 -14.76
C LYS A 396 49.36 -0.71 -13.33
N TYR A 397 48.68 -1.42 -12.43
CA TYR A 397 49.11 -1.57 -11.03
C TYR A 397 49.15 -3.04 -10.60
N THR A 398 50.35 -3.54 -10.28
CA THR A 398 50.61 -4.91 -9.78
C THR A 398 50.55 -5.04 -8.25
N SER A 399 50.16 -3.99 -7.52
CA SER A 399 50.02 -4.03 -6.06
C SER A 399 48.54 -4.19 -5.65
N ASN A 400 48.04 -5.42 -5.77
CA ASN A 400 46.61 -5.74 -5.57
C ASN A 400 46.08 -5.48 -4.15
N ARG A 401 46.92 -5.45 -3.11
CA ARG A 401 46.45 -5.48 -1.72
C ARG A 401 46.10 -4.12 -1.11
N ILE A 402 46.83 -3.06 -1.49
CA ILE A 402 46.61 -1.70 -0.97
C ILE A 402 45.41 -1.05 -1.70
N VAL A 403 45.25 -1.35 -2.98
CA VAL A 403 44.11 -0.88 -3.78
C VAL A 403 42.81 -1.51 -3.30
N GLU A 404 42.82 -2.80 -2.97
CA GLU A 404 41.61 -3.51 -2.51
C GLU A 404 41.13 -3.00 -1.14
N SER A 405 42.04 -2.64 -0.23
CA SER A 405 41.65 -2.03 1.05
C SER A 405 41.06 -0.63 0.89
N GLY A 406 41.67 0.23 0.06
CA GLY A 406 41.16 1.59 -0.19
C GLY A 406 39.82 1.58 -0.93
N LEU A 407 39.62 0.65 -1.87
CA LEU A 407 38.35 0.50 -2.56
C LEU A 407 37.23 0.03 -1.63
N ARG A 408 37.53 -0.87 -0.68
CA ARG A 408 36.53 -1.31 0.33
C ARG A 408 36.10 -0.17 1.25
N GLU A 409 37.03 0.68 1.66
CA GLU A 409 36.74 1.85 2.49
C GLU A 409 35.84 2.86 1.75
N HIS A 410 36.16 3.19 0.49
CA HIS A 410 35.30 4.06 -0.32
C HIS A 410 33.95 3.44 -0.67
N LEU A 411 33.86 2.13 -0.88
CA LEU A 411 32.57 1.45 -1.07
C LEU A 411 31.73 1.49 0.19
N ALA A 412 32.34 1.39 1.38
CA ALA A 412 31.64 1.55 2.65
C ALA A 412 31.14 3.00 2.83
N GLU A 413 31.96 4.01 2.51
CA GLU A 413 31.54 5.41 2.51
C GLU A 413 30.40 5.69 1.54
N LEU A 414 30.46 5.16 0.31
CA LEU A 414 29.39 5.29 -0.66
C LEU A 414 28.09 4.63 -0.19
N SER A 415 28.17 3.45 0.43
CA SER A 415 26.99 2.78 0.98
C SER A 415 26.34 3.57 2.13
N LEU A 416 27.14 4.25 2.95
CA LEU A 416 26.66 5.15 4.00
C LEU A 416 25.97 6.39 3.42
N ILE A 417 26.51 6.97 2.34
CA ILE A 417 25.90 8.12 1.67
C ILE A 417 24.56 7.74 1.05
N ASP A 418 24.48 6.56 0.43
CA ASP A 418 23.24 6.02 -0.15
C ASP A 418 22.16 5.85 0.93
N GLU A 419 22.51 5.20 2.05
CA GLU A 419 21.60 5.01 3.19
C GLU A 419 21.13 6.35 3.79
N MET A 420 22.03 7.31 3.98
CA MET A 420 21.68 8.65 4.48
C MET A 420 20.75 9.39 3.51
N THR A 421 20.96 9.20 2.21
CA THR A 421 20.15 9.83 1.16
C THR A 421 18.74 9.25 1.15
N ASP A 422 18.61 7.92 1.23
CA ASP A 422 17.32 7.24 1.29
C ASP A 422 16.51 7.65 2.52
N LYS A 423 17.15 7.69 3.70
CA LYS A 423 16.54 8.15 4.96
C LYS A 423 16.04 9.59 4.86
N ALA A 424 16.84 10.49 4.27
CA ALA A 424 16.46 11.88 4.07
C ALA A 424 15.29 12.04 3.09
N ILE A 425 15.30 11.28 1.99
CA ILE A 425 14.21 11.25 1.02
C ILE A 425 12.92 10.77 1.68
N ALA A 426 12.98 9.68 2.45
CA ALA A 426 11.82 9.10 3.12
C ALA A 426 11.17 10.09 4.12
N ILE A 427 11.98 10.75 4.96
CA ILE A 427 11.50 11.82 5.85
C ILE A 427 10.90 12.98 5.06
N SER A 428 11.55 13.41 3.98
CA SER A 428 11.07 14.51 3.15
C SER A 428 9.71 14.19 2.52
N ILE A 429 9.53 12.98 1.99
CA ILE A 429 8.24 12.52 1.43
C ILE A 429 7.18 12.55 2.53
N PHE A 430 7.47 11.98 3.69
CA PHE A 430 6.54 11.95 4.82
C PHE A 430 6.15 13.36 5.28
N ALA A 431 7.11 14.25 5.49
CA ALA A 431 6.85 15.64 5.87
C ALA A 431 6.06 16.40 4.78
N SER A 432 6.39 16.19 3.50
CA SER A 432 5.70 16.82 2.38
C SER A 432 4.23 16.40 2.27
N TYR A 433 3.90 15.16 2.65
CA TYR A 433 2.54 14.65 2.69
C TYR A 433 1.69 15.39 3.73
N PHE A 434 2.19 15.61 4.95
CA PHE A 434 1.47 16.41 5.95
C PHE A 434 1.37 17.88 5.55
N LEU A 435 2.44 18.45 5.01
CA LEU A 435 2.42 19.82 4.51
C LEU A 435 1.35 19.99 3.42
N LEU A 436 1.26 19.04 2.48
CA LEU A 436 0.22 19.02 1.45
C LEU A 436 -1.19 19.03 2.07
N ILE A 437 -1.44 18.19 3.07
CA ILE A 437 -2.74 18.15 3.78
C ILE A 437 -3.06 19.52 4.40
N PHE A 438 -2.13 20.12 5.14
CA PHE A 438 -2.33 21.44 5.75
C PHE A 438 -2.57 22.53 4.70
N CYS A 439 -1.82 22.51 3.60
CA CYS A 439 -2.03 23.43 2.49
C CYS A 439 -3.42 23.27 1.86
N LEU A 440 -3.90 22.03 1.66
CA LEU A 440 -5.24 21.77 1.11
C LEU A 440 -6.35 22.28 2.02
N PHE A 441 -6.26 22.01 3.33
CA PHE A 441 -7.19 22.60 4.31
C PHE A 441 -7.14 24.13 4.27
N GLY A 442 -5.94 24.73 4.22
CA GLY A 442 -5.77 26.19 4.11
C GLY A 442 -6.44 26.77 2.87
N VAL A 443 -6.28 26.13 1.70
CA VAL A 443 -6.93 26.54 0.44
C VAL A 443 -8.46 26.46 0.54
N ILE A 444 -8.99 25.39 1.13
CA ILE A 444 -10.44 25.17 1.29
C ILE A 444 -11.04 26.16 2.30
N LEU A 445 -10.43 26.31 3.48
CA LEU A 445 -10.92 27.22 4.52
C LEU A 445 -10.87 28.70 4.07
N LYS A 446 -9.82 29.10 3.35
CA LYS A 446 -9.73 30.43 2.73
C LYS A 446 -10.86 30.68 1.73
N ALA A 447 -11.33 29.65 1.04
CA ALA A 447 -12.48 29.76 0.16
C ALA A 447 -13.78 29.97 0.94
N PHE A 448 -13.95 29.33 2.10
CA PHE A 448 -15.13 29.55 2.97
C PHE A 448 -15.20 30.96 3.51
N VAL A 449 -14.09 31.49 4.04
CA VAL A 449 -14.04 32.86 4.60
C VAL A 449 -14.46 33.90 3.56
N ARG A 450 -14.08 33.71 2.29
CA ARG A 450 -14.44 34.62 1.19
C ARG A 450 -15.88 34.48 0.72
N THR A 451 -16.47 33.31 0.91
CA THR A 451 -17.76 32.96 0.29
C THR A 451 -18.91 32.99 1.30
N ALA A 452 -18.63 33.07 2.61
CA ALA A 452 -19.61 33.04 3.68
C ALA A 452 -20.74 34.08 3.48
N SER A 453 -21.85 33.64 2.90
CA SER A 453 -23.07 34.42 2.76
C SER A 453 -23.86 34.42 4.08
N ARG A 454 -24.43 35.57 4.45
CA ARG A 454 -25.18 35.74 5.72
C ARG A 454 -26.50 34.98 5.79
N SER A 455 -26.99 34.38 4.69
CA SER A 455 -28.35 33.79 4.63
C SER A 455 -28.43 32.26 4.78
N VAL A 456 -27.33 31.58 5.12
CA VAL A 456 -27.32 30.11 5.19
C VAL A 456 -27.81 29.63 6.57
N SER A 457 -28.61 28.58 6.61
CA SER A 457 -29.06 27.95 7.87
C SER A 457 -27.85 27.45 8.67
N ALA A 458 -27.61 28.07 9.82
CA ALA A 458 -26.52 27.73 10.73
C ALA A 458 -26.53 26.24 11.14
N SER A 459 -27.72 25.64 11.25
CA SER A 459 -27.87 24.21 11.57
C SER A 459 -27.27 23.29 10.50
N LYS A 460 -27.45 23.61 9.21
CA LYS A 460 -26.87 22.82 8.11
C LYS A 460 -25.35 22.94 8.07
N VAL A 461 -24.85 24.16 8.23
CA VAL A 461 -23.41 24.45 8.33
C VAL A 461 -22.79 23.69 9.50
N SER A 462 -23.40 23.79 10.69
CA SER A 462 -22.96 23.09 11.90
C SER A 462 -22.93 21.57 11.71
N LEU A 463 -23.97 20.99 11.09
CA LEU A 463 -24.01 19.55 10.83
C LEU A 463 -22.84 19.07 9.96
N PHE A 464 -22.59 19.71 8.82
CA PHE A 464 -21.49 19.27 7.93
C PHE A 464 -20.11 19.56 8.51
N THR A 465 -19.97 20.61 9.33
CA THR A 465 -18.75 20.82 10.13
C THR A 465 -18.56 19.69 11.14
N ALA A 466 -19.61 19.32 11.89
CA ALA A 466 -19.55 18.22 12.84
C ALA A 466 -19.23 16.88 12.17
N LEU A 467 -19.86 16.58 11.03
CA LEU A 467 -19.57 15.39 10.22
C LEU A 467 -18.13 15.40 9.70
N THR A 468 -17.60 16.55 9.29
CA THR A 468 -16.18 16.70 8.89
C THR A 468 -15.25 16.35 10.05
N LEU A 469 -15.48 16.93 11.23
CA LEU A 469 -14.63 16.70 12.41
C LEU A 469 -14.72 15.25 12.90
N ALA A 470 -15.92 14.68 12.94
CA ALA A 470 -16.14 13.29 13.36
C ALA A 470 -15.53 12.29 12.39
N SER A 471 -15.72 12.48 11.07
CA SER A 471 -15.10 11.62 10.06
C SER A 471 -13.58 11.73 10.04
N PHE A 472 -13.03 12.94 10.17
CA PHE A 472 -11.58 13.16 10.25
C PHE A 472 -11.01 12.48 11.50
N GLY A 473 -11.56 12.76 12.68
CA GLY A 473 -11.09 12.19 13.94
C GLY A 473 -11.16 10.66 13.94
N HIS A 474 -12.24 10.08 13.42
CA HIS A 474 -12.42 8.62 13.43
C HIS A 474 -11.48 7.90 12.43
N THR A 475 -11.38 8.38 11.19
CA THR A 475 -10.51 7.77 10.17
C THR A 475 -9.03 7.92 10.54
N TRP A 476 -8.62 9.12 10.98
CA TRP A 476 -7.24 9.36 11.38
C TRP A 476 -6.84 8.69 12.67
N PHE A 477 -7.76 8.47 13.62
CA PHE A 477 -7.47 7.65 14.79
C PHE A 477 -6.94 6.26 14.39
N TYR A 478 -7.59 5.62 13.41
CA TYR A 478 -7.15 4.32 12.90
C TYR A 478 -5.88 4.42 12.05
N MET A 479 -5.72 5.48 11.25
CA MET A 479 -4.48 5.71 10.51
C MET A 479 -3.28 5.90 11.45
N PHE A 480 -3.43 6.67 12.54
CA PHE A 480 -2.40 6.80 13.57
C PHE A 480 -2.18 5.49 14.32
N LYS A 481 -3.22 4.71 14.60
CA LYS A 481 -3.08 3.38 15.21
C LYS A 481 -2.29 2.42 14.32
N PHE A 482 -2.52 2.46 13.00
CA PHE A 482 -1.75 1.72 12.00
C PHE A 482 -0.28 2.14 11.98
N MET A 483 -0.02 3.46 11.99
CA MET A 483 1.35 4.00 11.95
C MET A 483 2.12 3.81 13.27
N SER A 484 1.57 4.17 14.43
CA SER A 484 2.36 4.34 15.67
C SER A 484 2.25 3.20 16.69
N ALA A 485 1.05 2.66 16.93
CA ALA A 485 0.77 2.09 18.25
C ALA A 485 0.76 0.56 18.32
N SER A 486 0.58 -0.15 17.20
CA SER A 486 0.32 -1.60 17.31
C SER A 486 0.82 -2.44 16.13
N TRP A 487 1.00 -1.83 14.96
CA TRP A 487 1.31 -2.58 13.75
C TRP A 487 2.63 -2.12 13.14
N SER A 488 2.65 -1.14 12.24
CA SER A 488 3.83 -0.98 11.37
C SER A 488 5.12 -0.60 12.12
N PHE A 489 5.10 0.50 12.89
CA PHE A 489 6.32 0.92 13.61
C PHE A 489 6.74 -0.11 14.66
N SER A 490 5.79 -0.64 15.45
CA SER A 490 6.12 -1.62 16.49
C SER A 490 6.64 -2.95 15.91
N ASP A 491 6.14 -3.38 14.76
CA ASP A 491 6.60 -4.60 14.08
C ASP A 491 8.01 -4.41 13.52
N PHE A 492 8.25 -3.24 12.90
CA PHE A 492 9.59 -2.83 12.49
C PHE A 492 10.57 -2.80 13.66
N GLU A 493 10.16 -2.26 14.83
CA GLU A 493 11.02 -2.27 16.00
C GLU A 493 11.30 -3.70 16.49
N ARG A 494 10.29 -4.56 16.60
CA ARG A 494 10.48 -5.95 17.05
C ARG A 494 11.43 -6.74 16.15
N THR A 495 11.39 -6.50 14.84
CA THR A 495 12.26 -7.18 13.87
C THR A 495 13.68 -6.61 13.84
N THR A 496 13.85 -5.30 14.11
CA THR A 496 15.12 -4.58 13.95
C THR A 496 15.89 -4.37 15.27
N LEU A 497 15.28 -4.63 16.44
CA LEU A 497 15.80 -4.36 17.80
C LEU A 497 17.07 -5.11 18.24
N ARG A 498 17.96 -5.53 17.34
CA ARG A 498 19.30 -6.05 17.70
C ARG A 498 20.41 -5.00 17.69
N THR A 499 20.14 -3.75 17.33
CA THR A 499 21.19 -2.73 17.22
C THR A 499 20.89 -1.56 18.17
N GLU A 500 21.70 -1.44 19.22
CA GLU A 500 21.54 -0.46 20.29
C GLU A 500 21.82 0.99 19.83
N ALA A 501 21.07 1.95 20.41
CA ALA A 501 21.36 3.38 20.53
C ALA A 501 21.15 4.34 19.32
N ASN A 502 20.16 4.10 18.47
CA ASN A 502 19.79 5.08 17.44
C ASN A 502 18.75 6.12 17.91
N SER A 503 18.91 7.37 17.46
CA SER A 503 17.96 8.47 17.74
C SER A 503 16.55 8.16 17.21
N LEU A 504 15.51 8.79 17.76
CA LEU A 504 14.13 8.62 17.26
C LEU A 504 14.01 8.96 15.77
N LEU A 505 14.71 9.99 15.30
CA LEU A 505 14.70 10.38 13.89
C LEU A 505 15.32 9.29 13.01
N ASP A 506 16.43 8.69 13.45
CA ASP A 506 17.06 7.59 12.71
C ASP A 506 16.15 6.36 12.66
N ARG A 507 15.54 5.98 13.79
CA ARG A 507 14.55 4.89 13.87
C ARG A 507 13.34 5.14 12.96
N THR A 508 12.79 6.34 12.98
CA THR A 508 11.68 6.72 12.09
C THR A 508 12.11 6.72 10.63
N SER A 509 13.32 7.17 10.32
CA SER A 509 13.83 7.17 8.94
C SER A 509 14.05 5.76 8.40
N SER A 510 14.67 4.87 9.19
CA SER A 510 14.81 3.46 8.83
C SER A 510 13.45 2.80 8.67
N TRP A 511 12.51 3.05 9.59
CA TRP A 511 11.13 2.55 9.45
C TRP A 511 10.50 2.99 8.12
N LEU A 512 10.61 4.27 7.75
CA LEU A 512 10.03 4.78 6.51
C LEU A 512 10.71 4.23 5.23
N VAL A 513 12.00 3.91 5.29
CA VAL A 513 12.76 3.31 4.17
C VAL A 513 12.42 1.83 4.02
N ASP A 514 12.40 1.10 5.14
CA ASP A 514 12.28 -0.36 5.16
C ASP A 514 10.82 -0.85 5.13
N THR A 515 9.84 0.05 5.36
CA THR A 515 8.42 -0.31 5.31
C THR A 515 7.71 0.28 4.10
N LYS A 516 7.06 -0.61 3.34
CA LYS A 516 6.14 -0.20 2.28
C LYS A 516 4.75 0.11 2.85
N LEU A 517 4.64 1.15 3.68
CA LEU A 517 3.43 1.48 4.46
C LEU A 517 2.15 1.45 3.64
N PHE A 518 2.18 2.08 2.47
CA PHE A 518 1.02 2.20 1.61
C PHE A 518 0.65 0.86 0.94
N GLU A 519 1.65 0.08 0.51
CA GLU A 519 1.46 -1.26 -0.07
C GLU A 519 0.86 -2.20 0.98
N GLN A 520 1.39 -2.20 2.21
CA GLN A 520 0.87 -3.00 3.32
C GLN A 520 -0.56 -2.61 3.72
N ALA A 521 -0.83 -1.31 3.85
CA ALA A 521 -2.16 -0.82 4.20
C ALA A 521 -3.19 -1.25 3.15
N TRP A 522 -2.88 -1.08 1.87
CA TRP A 522 -3.82 -1.44 0.81
C TRP A 522 -3.93 -2.93 0.53
N ALA A 523 -2.84 -3.69 0.71
CA ALA A 523 -2.87 -5.14 0.70
C ALA A 523 -3.88 -5.65 1.74
N ALA A 524 -3.80 -5.14 2.97
CA ALA A 524 -4.70 -5.50 4.06
C ALA A 524 -6.19 -5.17 3.79
N VAL A 525 -6.48 -4.18 2.93
CA VAL A 525 -7.86 -3.77 2.62
C VAL A 525 -8.38 -4.29 1.28
N SER A 526 -7.52 -4.96 0.50
CA SER A 526 -7.84 -5.39 -0.87
C SER A 526 -7.70 -6.90 -1.08
N PHE A 527 -6.83 -7.56 -0.33
CA PHE A 527 -6.63 -9.01 -0.44
C PHE A 527 -7.53 -9.75 0.55
N GLY A 528 -8.67 -10.20 0.05
CA GLY A 528 -9.71 -10.92 0.78
C GLY A 528 -11.08 -10.55 0.24
N ALA A 529 -12.02 -11.49 0.10
CA ALA A 529 -13.31 -11.14 -0.51
C ALA A 529 -14.10 -10.17 0.39
N VAL A 530 -14.04 -10.35 1.71
CA VAL A 530 -14.73 -9.49 2.68
C VAL A 530 -14.01 -8.14 2.85
N ASP A 531 -12.68 -8.13 2.82
CA ASP A 531 -11.87 -6.89 2.87
C ASP A 531 -12.16 -6.01 1.65
N TRP A 532 -12.05 -6.59 0.46
CA TRP A 532 -12.38 -5.90 -0.79
C TRP A 532 -13.85 -5.49 -0.86
N TRP A 533 -14.77 -6.29 -0.31
CA TRP A 533 -16.19 -5.94 -0.24
C TRP A 533 -16.45 -4.64 0.54
N TRP A 534 -15.61 -4.28 1.52
CA TRP A 534 -15.66 -2.97 2.16
C TRP A 534 -15.03 -1.89 1.29
N SER A 535 -13.78 -2.10 0.85
CA SER A 535 -12.98 -1.09 0.13
C SER A 535 -13.54 -0.72 -1.23
N GLU A 536 -14.13 -1.68 -1.95
CA GLU A 536 -14.78 -1.47 -3.25
C GLU A 536 -15.87 -0.39 -3.16
N GLN A 537 -16.62 -0.33 -2.05
CA GLN A 537 -17.71 0.64 -1.90
C GLN A 537 -17.19 2.08 -1.97
N LEU A 538 -16.06 2.34 -1.31
CA LEU A 538 -15.42 3.65 -1.33
C LEU A 538 -14.90 3.97 -2.73
N CYS A 539 -14.32 2.99 -3.41
CA CYS A 539 -13.80 3.14 -4.77
C CYS A 539 -14.93 3.44 -5.77
N LEU A 540 -16.03 2.70 -5.71
CA LEU A 540 -17.22 2.92 -6.55
C LEU A 540 -17.86 4.28 -6.27
N PHE A 541 -17.97 4.66 -5.00
CA PHE A 541 -18.48 5.97 -4.60
C PHE A 541 -17.60 7.09 -5.14
N THR A 542 -16.28 6.98 -4.98
CA THR A 542 -15.32 8.00 -5.37
C THR A 542 -15.22 8.13 -6.89
N ALA A 543 -14.99 7.01 -7.59
CA ALA A 543 -14.79 7.00 -9.03
C ALA A 543 -16.08 7.30 -9.79
N GLY A 544 -17.20 6.68 -9.38
CA GLY A 544 -18.48 6.82 -10.05
C GLY A 544 -19.20 8.11 -9.68
N PHE A 545 -19.74 8.18 -8.47
CA PHE A 545 -20.61 9.29 -8.06
C PHE A 545 -19.82 10.56 -7.75
N TRP A 546 -18.82 10.47 -6.87
CA TRP A 546 -18.20 11.62 -6.24
C TRP A 546 -17.50 12.53 -7.25
N THR A 547 -16.77 11.94 -8.19
CA THR A 547 -16.05 12.69 -9.24
C THR A 547 -17.01 13.47 -10.13
N VAL A 548 -18.10 12.83 -10.57
CA VAL A 548 -19.14 13.48 -11.39
C VAL A 548 -19.86 14.56 -10.57
N PHE A 549 -20.14 14.30 -9.30
CA PHE A 549 -20.80 15.24 -8.39
C PHE A 549 -19.95 16.48 -8.14
N VAL A 550 -18.67 16.32 -7.78
CA VAL A 550 -17.73 17.43 -7.58
C VAL A 550 -17.58 18.26 -8.84
N PHE A 551 -17.37 17.61 -9.99
CA PHE A 551 -17.27 18.31 -11.26
C PHE A 551 -18.55 19.11 -11.57
N HIS A 552 -19.71 18.46 -11.52
CA HIS A 552 -20.99 19.08 -11.87
C HIS A 552 -21.38 20.21 -10.92
N GLU A 553 -21.36 19.98 -9.61
CA GLU A 553 -21.81 20.97 -8.64
C GLU A 553 -20.79 22.09 -8.46
N SER A 554 -19.48 21.85 -8.60
CA SER A 554 -18.49 22.95 -8.54
C SER A 554 -18.69 23.96 -9.66
N HIS A 555 -18.98 23.50 -10.88
CA HIS A 555 -19.31 24.39 -11.99
C HIS A 555 -20.62 25.14 -11.74
N ARG A 556 -21.63 24.45 -11.19
CA ARG A 556 -22.94 25.05 -10.89
C ARG A 556 -22.86 26.13 -9.81
N TYR A 557 -22.06 25.93 -8.77
CA TYR A 557 -21.92 26.86 -7.65
C TYR A 557 -20.71 27.80 -7.78
N GLY A 558 -19.95 27.71 -8.87
CA GLY A 558 -18.78 28.56 -9.11
C GLY A 558 -17.61 28.30 -8.14
N ILE A 559 -17.46 27.06 -7.66
CA ILE A 559 -16.40 26.67 -6.71
C ILE A 559 -15.08 26.50 -7.48
N LYS A 560 -14.21 27.50 -7.40
CA LYS A 560 -12.97 27.59 -8.21
C LYS A 560 -11.96 26.46 -7.96
N ASN A 561 -11.84 26.00 -6.72
CA ASN A 561 -10.80 25.06 -6.29
C ASN A 561 -11.36 23.64 -6.09
N ALA A 562 -12.23 23.17 -6.99
CA ALA A 562 -12.85 21.84 -6.90
C ALA A 562 -11.83 20.70 -6.80
N TRP A 563 -10.71 20.83 -7.51
CA TRP A 563 -9.58 19.89 -7.48
C TRP A 563 -9.03 19.67 -6.06
N ALA A 564 -9.06 20.68 -5.19
CA ALA A 564 -8.53 20.57 -3.83
C ALA A 564 -9.36 19.62 -2.97
N TYR A 565 -10.68 19.57 -3.17
CA TYR A 565 -11.54 18.63 -2.47
C TYR A 565 -11.31 17.20 -2.93
N MET A 566 -11.13 16.98 -4.24
CA MET A 566 -10.80 15.64 -4.75
C MET A 566 -9.44 15.18 -4.24
N LEU A 567 -8.41 16.03 -4.33
CA LEU A 567 -7.07 15.69 -3.85
C LEU A 567 -7.06 15.45 -2.34
N LEU A 568 -7.75 16.28 -1.55
CA LEU A 568 -7.92 16.06 -0.11
C LEU A 568 -8.59 14.70 0.17
N GLY A 569 -9.60 14.34 -0.63
CA GLY A 569 -10.25 13.03 -0.51
C GLY A 569 -9.29 11.87 -0.76
N GLN A 570 -8.37 12.01 -1.72
CA GLN A 570 -7.36 11.00 -2.02
C GLN A 570 -6.25 10.90 -0.95
N VAL A 571 -5.88 12.02 -0.32
CA VAL A 571 -4.78 12.04 0.65
C VAL A 571 -5.23 11.90 2.12
N VAL A 572 -6.47 12.21 2.47
CA VAL A 572 -6.98 12.19 3.86
C VAL A 572 -8.06 11.13 4.01
N ALA A 573 -9.27 11.42 3.54
CA ALA A 573 -10.44 10.55 3.59
C ALA A 573 -11.53 11.18 2.71
N ILE A 574 -12.28 10.35 1.99
CA ILE A 574 -13.31 10.80 1.06
C ILE A 574 -14.47 11.44 1.80
N SER A 575 -14.86 10.91 2.96
CA SER A 575 -15.92 11.47 3.80
C SER A 575 -15.60 12.87 4.31
N VAL A 576 -14.35 13.15 4.68
CA VAL A 576 -13.90 14.48 5.12
C VAL A 576 -14.03 15.47 3.96
N ALA A 577 -13.49 15.12 2.79
CA ALA A 577 -13.59 15.94 1.60
C ALA A 577 -15.04 16.15 1.16
N ALA A 578 -15.89 15.11 1.24
CA ALA A 578 -17.29 15.19 0.87
C ALA A 578 -18.06 16.17 1.75
N ASN A 579 -17.86 16.11 3.07
CA ASN A 579 -18.50 17.03 4.00
C ASN A 579 -18.04 18.49 3.81
N LEU A 580 -16.75 18.71 3.58
CA LEU A 580 -16.22 20.05 3.27
C LEU A 580 -16.78 20.59 1.95
N PHE A 581 -16.97 19.75 0.94
CA PHE A 581 -17.54 20.18 -0.33
C PHE A 581 -19.05 20.42 -0.22
N HIS A 582 -19.80 19.63 0.55
CA HIS A 582 -21.19 19.95 0.89
C HIS A 582 -21.29 21.31 1.59
N LEU A 583 -20.37 21.59 2.52
CA LEU A 583 -20.26 22.89 3.16
C LEU A 583 -19.94 24.00 2.15
N ALA A 584 -19.03 23.75 1.21
CA ALA A 584 -18.71 24.66 0.11
C ALA A 584 -19.95 25.02 -0.72
N ILE A 585 -20.78 24.01 -1.05
CA ILE A 585 -22.04 24.21 -1.76
C ILE A 585 -23.01 25.06 -0.94
N LEU A 586 -23.18 24.76 0.36
CA LEU A 586 -24.10 25.48 1.23
C LEU A 586 -23.71 26.95 1.40
N LEU A 587 -22.42 27.24 1.47
CA LEU A 587 -21.90 28.60 1.62
C LEU A 587 -21.88 29.38 0.31
N SER A 588 -21.81 28.69 -0.84
CA SER A 588 -21.75 29.33 -2.15
C SER A 588 -23.07 29.97 -2.51
N PRO A 589 -23.08 31.26 -2.94
CA PRO A 589 -24.29 31.87 -3.45
C PRO A 589 -24.78 31.07 -4.66
N GLN A 590 -26.09 30.81 -4.72
CA GLN A 590 -26.70 30.22 -5.91
C GLN A 590 -26.60 31.23 -7.04
N TYR A 591 -25.58 31.11 -7.88
CA TYR A 591 -25.50 31.90 -9.08
C TYR A 591 -26.69 31.54 -9.98
N SER A 592 -27.44 32.55 -10.40
CA SER A 592 -28.45 32.43 -11.46
C SER A 592 -27.83 32.17 -12.84
N THR A 593 -26.57 31.73 -12.90
CA THR A 593 -25.89 31.42 -14.15
C THR A 593 -26.73 30.42 -14.95
N PRO A 594 -26.84 30.61 -16.27
CA PRO A 594 -27.59 29.72 -17.14
C PRO A 594 -27.20 28.29 -16.83
N LYS A 595 -28.18 27.47 -16.43
CA LYS A 595 -27.97 26.05 -16.10
C LYS A 595 -27.06 25.45 -17.18
N PRO A 596 -25.87 24.90 -16.83
CA PRO A 596 -25.01 24.28 -17.83
C PRO A 596 -25.85 23.29 -18.64
N ARG A 597 -25.87 23.46 -19.96
CA ARG A 597 -26.61 22.56 -20.86
C ARG A 597 -26.19 21.13 -20.53
N GLY A 598 -27.17 20.26 -20.24
CA GLY A 598 -27.07 19.04 -19.42
C GLY A 598 -26.24 17.87 -19.95
N ALA A 599 -25.14 18.13 -20.66
CA ALA A 599 -24.24 17.12 -21.16
C ALA A 599 -22.91 17.13 -20.39
N ALA A 600 -22.52 15.97 -19.88
CA ALA A 600 -21.20 15.65 -19.37
C ALA A 600 -20.18 15.64 -20.52
N PRO A 601 -19.09 16.43 -20.45
CA PRO A 601 -18.04 16.43 -21.46
C PRO A 601 -17.22 15.13 -21.40
N TYR A 602 -16.58 14.74 -22.50
CA TYR A 602 -15.69 13.56 -22.53
C TYR A 602 -14.52 13.64 -21.55
N VAL A 603 -14.03 14.84 -21.26
CA VAL A 603 -13.01 15.10 -20.22
C VAL A 603 -13.48 14.64 -18.84
N LEU A 604 -14.80 14.52 -18.61
CA LEU A 604 -15.37 13.95 -17.39
C LEU A 604 -15.66 12.45 -17.53
N TRP A 605 -16.47 12.06 -18.52
CA TRP A 605 -16.98 10.70 -18.53
C TRP A 605 -15.94 9.67 -18.95
N VAL A 606 -14.95 10.00 -19.78
CA VAL A 606 -13.87 9.06 -20.15
C VAL A 606 -13.04 8.69 -18.91
N PRO A 607 -12.49 9.66 -18.14
CA PRO A 607 -11.75 9.33 -16.91
C PRO A 607 -12.58 8.56 -15.88
N VAL A 608 -13.86 8.91 -15.70
CA VAL A 608 -14.75 8.20 -14.77
C VAL A 608 -14.91 6.73 -15.15
N LEU A 609 -15.17 6.43 -16.44
CA LEU A 609 -15.31 5.04 -16.90
C LEU A 609 -13.98 4.28 -16.86
N CYS A 610 -12.86 4.92 -17.21
CA CYS A 610 -11.53 4.31 -17.05
C CYS A 610 -11.22 4.01 -15.58
N SER A 611 -11.61 4.87 -14.65
CA SER A 611 -11.41 4.64 -13.22
C SER A 611 -12.28 3.49 -12.71
N LEU A 612 -13.54 3.40 -13.13
CA LEU A 612 -14.40 2.25 -12.80
C LEU A 612 -13.83 0.93 -13.36
N LEU A 613 -13.21 0.97 -14.54
CA LEU A 613 -12.50 -0.19 -15.09
C LEU A 613 -11.31 -0.59 -14.19
N ASN A 614 -10.51 0.37 -13.70
CA ASN A 614 -9.43 0.08 -12.76
C ASN A 614 -9.96 -0.56 -11.46
N VAL A 615 -11.07 -0.07 -10.92
CA VAL A 615 -11.73 -0.69 -9.73
C VAL A 615 -12.17 -2.12 -10.04
N PHE A 616 -12.68 -2.39 -11.25
CA PHE A 616 -13.07 -3.75 -11.65
C PHE A 616 -11.87 -4.69 -11.79
N ILE A 617 -10.71 -4.16 -12.21
CA ILE A 617 -9.47 -4.91 -12.39
C ILE A 617 -8.77 -5.19 -11.06
N SER A 618 -8.93 -4.35 -10.03
CA SER A 618 -8.19 -4.46 -8.75
C SER A 618 -8.19 -5.86 -8.11
N PRO A 619 -9.31 -6.62 -8.05
CA PRO A 619 -9.28 -7.98 -7.48
C PRO A 619 -8.46 -8.99 -8.28
N PHE A 620 -8.08 -8.65 -9.51
CA PHE A 620 -7.29 -9.49 -10.40
C PHE A 620 -5.82 -9.06 -10.50
N THR A 621 -5.43 -7.99 -9.79
CA THR A 621 -4.03 -7.58 -9.70
C THR A 621 -3.27 -8.44 -8.69
N ASN A 622 -1.96 -8.57 -8.90
CA ASN A 622 -1.03 -9.16 -7.94
C ASN A 622 -0.28 -8.06 -7.17
N GLU A 623 0.60 -8.43 -6.25
CA GLU A 623 1.38 -7.49 -5.44
C GLU A 623 2.14 -6.44 -6.28
N GLU A 624 2.67 -6.83 -7.44
CA GLU A 624 3.44 -5.94 -8.33
C GLU A 624 2.55 -4.98 -9.14
N THR A 625 1.36 -5.42 -9.54
CA THR A 625 0.47 -4.66 -10.44
C THR A 625 -0.62 -3.88 -9.71
N PHE A 626 -0.85 -4.20 -8.43
CA PHE A 626 -1.87 -3.56 -7.62
C PHE A 626 -1.60 -2.06 -7.42
N LEU A 627 -0.39 -1.71 -6.99
CA LEU A 627 -0.03 -0.31 -6.71
C LEU A 627 -0.07 0.57 -7.98
N PRO A 628 0.49 0.15 -9.13
CA PRO A 628 0.31 0.87 -10.39
C PRO A 628 -1.16 1.06 -10.80
N ASN A 629 -2.01 0.03 -10.66
CA ASN A 629 -3.44 0.13 -10.97
C ASN A 629 -4.16 1.14 -10.06
N LEU A 630 -3.85 1.11 -8.76
CA LEU A 630 -4.40 2.04 -7.78
C LEU A 630 -3.95 3.49 -8.08
N LEU A 631 -2.66 3.71 -8.35
CA LEU A 631 -2.15 5.03 -8.73
C LEU A 631 -2.79 5.54 -10.02
N ALA A 632 -2.95 4.67 -11.02
CA ALA A 632 -3.63 5.00 -12.27
C ALA A 632 -5.08 5.44 -12.03
N MET A 633 -5.82 4.73 -11.17
CA MET A 633 -7.16 5.14 -10.76
C MET A 633 -7.15 6.56 -10.16
N HIS A 634 -6.30 6.84 -9.17
CA HIS A 634 -6.24 8.16 -8.53
C HIS A 634 -5.86 9.29 -9.50
N ALA A 635 -4.85 9.06 -10.36
CA ALA A 635 -4.40 10.04 -11.35
C ALA A 635 -5.51 10.36 -12.37
N VAL A 636 -6.20 9.33 -12.87
CA VAL A 636 -7.28 9.49 -13.84
C VAL A 636 -8.45 10.29 -13.23
N LEU A 637 -8.80 10.07 -11.95
CA LEU A 637 -9.87 10.82 -11.27
C LEU A 637 -9.58 12.32 -11.11
N MET A 638 -8.31 12.74 -11.15
CA MET A 638 -7.94 14.15 -11.09
C MET A 638 -8.09 14.87 -12.44
N LEU A 639 -8.02 14.15 -13.56
CA LEU A 639 -8.04 14.75 -14.90
C LEU A 639 -9.25 15.66 -15.17
N PRO A 640 -10.51 15.29 -14.83
CA PRO A 640 -11.66 16.15 -15.08
C PRO A 640 -11.59 17.49 -14.35
N LEU A 641 -10.90 17.57 -13.21
CA LEU A 641 -10.85 18.76 -12.35
C LEU A 641 -9.65 19.66 -12.64
N LEU A 642 -8.63 19.13 -13.31
CA LEU A 642 -7.43 19.88 -13.71
C LEU A 642 -7.51 20.38 -15.15
N LEU A 643 -8.21 19.67 -16.02
CA LEU A 643 -8.34 20.03 -17.42
C LEU A 643 -9.55 20.95 -17.65
N PRO A 644 -9.42 22.01 -18.46
CA PRO A 644 -10.57 22.81 -18.84
C PRO A 644 -11.57 21.97 -19.65
N PRO A 645 -12.87 22.26 -19.55
CA PRO A 645 -13.87 21.57 -20.37
C PRO A 645 -13.58 21.83 -21.85
N ALA A 646 -13.16 20.77 -22.56
CA ALA A 646 -12.93 20.84 -24.00
C ALA A 646 -14.24 21.04 -24.77
N GLY A 647 -14.14 21.52 -26.01
CA GLY A 647 -15.28 21.88 -26.86
C GLY A 647 -16.37 20.81 -27.00
N ARG A 648 -17.57 21.22 -27.38
CA ARG A 648 -18.83 20.43 -27.34
C ARG A 648 -18.90 19.18 -28.26
N SER A 649 -17.82 18.78 -28.92
CA SER A 649 -17.89 17.81 -30.02
C SER A 649 -18.18 16.36 -29.58
N PHE A 650 -18.10 16.04 -28.28
CA PHE A 650 -18.39 14.69 -27.77
C PHE A 650 -18.86 14.75 -26.31
N SER A 651 -20.18 14.79 -26.10
CA SER A 651 -20.79 14.93 -24.78
C SER A 651 -21.97 13.97 -24.59
N MET A 652 -22.11 13.40 -23.40
CA MET A 652 -23.20 12.49 -23.02
C MET A 652 -24.11 13.17 -22.00
N SER A 653 -25.42 12.89 -21.96
CA SER A 653 -26.25 13.44 -20.88
C SER A 653 -25.77 12.97 -19.50
N TYR A 654 -25.85 13.83 -18.47
CA TYR A 654 -25.49 13.42 -17.10
C TYR A 654 -26.37 12.25 -16.61
N SER A 655 -27.64 12.20 -17.02
CA SER A 655 -28.55 11.10 -16.69
C SER A 655 -28.07 9.76 -17.26
N SER A 656 -27.61 9.75 -18.53
CA SER A 656 -27.01 8.58 -19.16
C SER A 656 -25.72 8.17 -18.45
N LEU A 657 -24.86 9.13 -18.10
CA LEU A 657 -23.61 8.86 -17.38
C LEU A 657 -23.89 8.20 -16.01
N TYR A 658 -24.79 8.77 -15.20
CA TYR A 658 -25.18 8.17 -13.93
C TYR A 658 -25.86 6.81 -14.09
N SER A 659 -26.56 6.57 -15.20
CA SER A 659 -27.15 5.25 -15.51
C SER A 659 -26.07 4.21 -15.78
N ILE A 660 -25.03 4.56 -16.55
CA ILE A 660 -23.89 3.68 -16.82
C ILE A 660 -23.16 3.37 -15.52
N ILE A 661 -22.84 4.41 -14.73
CA ILE A 661 -22.18 4.26 -13.42
C ILE A 661 -23.00 3.36 -12.50
N LEU A 662 -24.32 3.57 -12.42
CA LEU A 662 -25.23 2.76 -11.61
C LEU A 662 -25.17 1.28 -12.00
N ILE A 663 -25.28 0.97 -13.29
CA ILE A 663 -25.26 -0.41 -13.79
C ILE A 663 -23.90 -1.05 -13.53
N SER A 664 -22.80 -0.37 -13.86
CA SER A 664 -21.45 -0.86 -13.62
C SER A 664 -21.20 -1.12 -12.13
N ALA A 665 -21.52 -0.15 -11.26
CA ALA A 665 -21.36 -0.29 -9.81
C ALA A 665 -22.23 -1.43 -9.25
N ALA A 666 -23.48 -1.58 -9.72
CA ALA A 666 -24.36 -2.65 -9.28
C ALA A 666 -23.83 -4.03 -9.68
N VAL A 667 -23.32 -4.20 -10.91
CA VAL A 667 -22.74 -5.46 -11.38
C VAL A 667 -21.50 -5.84 -10.56
N MET A 668 -20.60 -4.88 -10.34
CA MET A 668 -19.40 -5.07 -9.51
C MET A 668 -19.78 -5.46 -8.09
N ARG A 669 -20.73 -4.71 -7.50
CA ARG A 669 -21.19 -4.93 -6.14
C ARG A 669 -21.87 -6.28 -5.95
N LEU A 670 -22.69 -6.72 -6.91
CA LEU A 670 -23.32 -8.03 -6.88
C LEU A 670 -22.28 -9.14 -6.92
N LYS A 671 -21.25 -9.00 -7.77
CA LYS A 671 -20.14 -9.95 -7.86
C LYS A 671 -19.36 -10.04 -6.55
N THR A 672 -18.93 -8.93 -5.98
CA THR A 672 -18.15 -8.93 -4.73
C THR A 672 -18.98 -9.41 -3.54
N THR A 673 -20.27 -9.04 -3.47
CA THR A 673 -21.18 -9.56 -2.45
C THR A 673 -21.36 -11.07 -2.56
N TYR A 674 -21.52 -11.59 -3.78
CA TYR A 674 -21.59 -13.03 -4.01
C TYR A 674 -20.31 -13.73 -3.55
N LEU A 675 -19.13 -13.21 -3.89
CA LEU A 675 -17.86 -13.79 -3.49
C LEU A 675 -17.70 -13.79 -1.96
N ALA A 676 -17.99 -12.66 -1.30
CA ALA A 676 -17.90 -12.54 0.15
C ALA A 676 -18.88 -13.47 0.90
N ILE A 677 -20.11 -13.65 0.38
CA ILE A 677 -21.09 -14.63 0.90
C ILE A 677 -20.69 -16.08 0.56
N SER A 678 -19.92 -16.32 -0.50
CA SER A 678 -19.46 -17.67 -0.82
C SER A 678 -18.30 -18.11 0.06
N GLU A 679 -17.51 -17.16 0.56
CA GLU A 679 -16.40 -17.39 1.48
C GLU A 679 -16.88 -17.52 2.94
N VAL A 680 -17.96 -16.83 3.29
CA VAL A 680 -18.52 -16.79 4.65
C VAL A 680 -19.97 -17.26 4.64
N ASP A 681 -20.36 -18.16 5.55
CA ASP A 681 -21.76 -18.57 5.70
C ASP A 681 -22.72 -17.37 5.77
N PHE A 682 -23.80 -17.40 4.98
CA PHE A 682 -24.75 -16.28 4.88
C PHE A 682 -25.29 -15.80 6.23
N SER A 683 -25.48 -16.73 7.19
CA SER A 683 -25.93 -16.43 8.54
C SER A 683 -24.91 -15.66 9.37
N SER A 684 -23.61 -15.83 9.13
CA SER A 684 -22.52 -15.13 9.81
C SER A 684 -21.98 -13.94 9.01
N PHE A 685 -22.46 -13.71 7.78
CA PHE A 685 -21.96 -12.65 6.90
C PHE A 685 -21.90 -11.27 7.58
N LEU A 686 -22.94 -10.87 8.30
CA LEU A 686 -22.96 -9.59 9.02
C LEU A 686 -21.95 -9.55 10.19
N ALA A 687 -21.78 -10.66 10.89
CA ALA A 687 -20.80 -10.75 11.97
C ALA A 687 -19.38 -10.69 11.40
N SER A 688 -19.09 -11.45 10.35
CA SER A 688 -17.77 -11.47 9.71
C SER A 688 -17.42 -10.17 9.02
N THR A 689 -18.37 -9.48 8.39
CA THR A 689 -18.13 -8.13 7.84
C THR A 689 -17.82 -7.11 8.94
N PHE A 690 -18.48 -7.20 10.10
CA PHE A 690 -18.19 -6.34 11.25
C PHE A 690 -16.85 -6.69 11.92
N GLU A 691 -16.51 -7.98 12.00
CA GLU A 691 -15.21 -8.46 12.48
C GLU A 691 -14.09 -7.98 11.56
N THR A 692 -14.26 -8.14 10.24
CA THR A 692 -13.33 -7.64 9.21
C THR A 692 -13.13 -6.13 9.31
N LEU A 693 -14.19 -5.36 9.59
CA LEU A 693 -14.07 -3.92 9.80
C LEU A 693 -13.09 -3.55 10.94
N HIS A 694 -12.90 -4.44 11.91
CA HIS A 694 -12.03 -4.22 13.08
C HIS A 694 -10.78 -5.12 13.10
N SER A 695 -10.61 -6.01 12.11
CA SER A 695 -9.51 -6.97 12.07
C SER A 695 -8.15 -6.29 11.90
N HIS A 696 -8.12 -5.20 11.12
CA HIS A 696 -6.90 -4.46 10.82
C HIS A 696 -7.16 -2.94 10.85
N PRO A 697 -6.27 -2.12 11.44
CA PRO A 697 -6.50 -0.67 11.57
C PRO A 697 -6.59 0.05 10.21
N ALA A 698 -5.87 -0.39 9.17
CA ALA A 698 -6.05 0.18 7.82
C ALA A 698 -7.46 -0.13 7.26
N GLN A 699 -7.96 -1.35 7.51
CA GLN A 699 -9.31 -1.77 7.14
C GLN A 699 -10.37 -0.98 7.91
N SER A 700 -10.16 -0.74 9.21
CA SER A 700 -11.02 0.14 9.99
C SER A 700 -11.04 1.56 9.45
N SER A 701 -9.88 2.14 9.11
CA SER A 701 -9.81 3.50 8.55
C SER A 701 -10.65 3.64 7.28
N ILE A 702 -10.46 2.74 6.30
CA ILE A 702 -11.19 2.77 5.02
C ILE A 702 -12.66 2.38 5.20
N GLY A 703 -12.95 1.35 5.98
CA GLY A 703 -14.32 0.91 6.22
C GLY A 703 -15.16 1.96 6.96
N TYR A 704 -14.58 2.68 7.93
CA TYR A 704 -15.28 3.81 8.55
C TYR A 704 -15.39 5.02 7.62
N ASP A 705 -14.47 5.22 6.67
CA ASP A 705 -14.64 6.22 5.62
C ASP A 705 -15.87 5.93 4.74
N VAL A 706 -16.15 4.64 4.46
CA VAL A 706 -17.39 4.20 3.78
C VAL A 706 -18.63 4.53 4.62
N VAL A 707 -18.59 4.22 5.92
CA VAL A 707 -19.70 4.52 6.85
C VAL A 707 -19.97 6.02 6.92
N TRP A 708 -18.93 6.84 7.08
CA TRP A 708 -19.08 8.29 7.15
C TRP A 708 -19.53 8.89 5.82
N SER A 709 -19.00 8.42 4.68
CA SER A 709 -19.44 8.86 3.35
C SER A 709 -20.93 8.53 3.13
N THR A 710 -21.36 7.36 3.59
CA THR A 710 -22.77 6.95 3.58
C THR A 710 -23.65 7.88 4.40
N ILE A 711 -23.30 8.11 5.68
CA ILE A 711 -24.04 9.01 6.58
C ILE A 711 -24.11 10.43 5.99
N SER A 712 -22.99 10.91 5.47
CA SER A 712 -22.86 12.26 4.90
C SER A 712 -23.72 12.43 3.65
N PHE A 713 -23.73 11.43 2.76
CA PHE A 713 -24.58 11.42 1.58
C PHE A 713 -26.07 11.37 1.95
N VAL A 714 -26.44 10.54 2.93
CA VAL A 714 -27.81 10.46 3.45
C VAL A 714 -28.27 11.81 4.01
N ALA A 715 -27.44 12.44 4.84
CA ALA A 715 -27.72 13.75 5.41
C ALA A 715 -27.89 14.81 4.30
N TRP A 716 -27.04 14.78 3.28
CA TRP A 716 -27.12 15.67 2.12
C TRP A 716 -28.43 15.51 1.35
N VAL A 717 -28.82 14.28 1.01
CA VAL A 717 -30.09 13.99 0.31
C VAL A 717 -31.28 14.49 1.12
N ARG A 718 -31.33 14.19 2.43
CA ARG A 718 -32.43 14.60 3.32
C ARG A 718 -32.56 16.10 3.50
N LEU A 719 -31.45 16.85 3.47
CA LEU A 719 -31.44 18.29 3.69
C LEU A 719 -31.51 19.13 2.40
N GLY A 720 -31.16 18.54 1.27
CA GLY A 720 -30.96 19.22 -0.01
C GLY A 720 -32.00 18.92 -1.08
N ILE A 721 -32.54 17.70 -1.14
CA ILE A 721 -33.49 17.28 -2.19
C ILE A 721 -34.89 17.35 -1.60
N LYS A 722 -35.68 18.36 -1.99
CA LYS A 722 -37.06 18.57 -1.51
C LYS A 722 -38.05 17.48 -1.94
N HIS A 723 -37.63 16.52 -2.76
CA HIS A 723 -38.53 15.52 -3.34
C HIS A 723 -38.55 14.23 -2.54
N GLU A 724 -39.71 13.58 -2.58
CA GLU A 724 -39.95 12.19 -2.18
C GLU A 724 -39.19 11.22 -3.09
N ALA A 725 -37.86 11.35 -3.18
CA ALA A 725 -37.07 10.21 -3.63
C ALA A 725 -37.50 9.06 -2.73
N PRO A 726 -37.99 7.93 -3.29
CA PRO A 726 -38.43 6.80 -2.50
C PRO A 726 -37.30 6.55 -1.53
N VAL A 727 -37.61 6.67 -0.24
CA VAL A 727 -36.65 6.44 0.83
C VAL A 727 -36.30 4.97 0.71
N LEU A 728 -35.39 4.66 -0.20
CA LEU A 728 -34.77 3.36 -0.35
C LEU A 728 -34.20 3.14 1.03
N SER A 729 -34.85 2.25 1.78
CA SER A 729 -34.73 2.15 3.22
C SER A 729 -33.26 2.28 3.59
N PHE A 730 -32.90 3.21 4.48
CA PHE A 730 -31.50 3.42 4.88
C PHE A 730 -30.82 2.12 5.33
N VAL A 731 -31.63 1.15 5.74
CA VAL A 731 -31.27 -0.24 6.02
C VAL A 731 -30.59 -0.96 4.84
N SER A 732 -30.94 -0.61 3.60
CA SER A 732 -30.36 -1.21 2.39
C SER A 732 -29.02 -0.61 1.98
N VAL A 733 -28.67 0.60 2.46
CA VAL A 733 -27.44 1.29 2.02
C VAL A 733 -26.16 0.54 2.38
N PRO A 734 -26.02 -0.04 3.59
CA PRO A 734 -24.84 -0.83 3.94
C PRO A 734 -24.65 -2.06 3.04
N ILE A 735 -25.76 -2.64 2.53
CA ILE A 735 -25.74 -3.84 1.70
C ILE A 735 -25.48 -3.47 0.24
N VAL A 736 -26.30 -2.56 -0.30
CA VAL A 736 -26.28 -2.14 -1.71
C VAL A 736 -25.08 -1.25 -2.03
N SER A 737 -24.41 -0.67 -1.02
CA SER A 737 -23.33 0.31 -1.13
C SER A 737 -23.80 1.71 -1.53
N VAL A 738 -23.22 2.72 -0.89
CA VAL A 738 -23.38 4.13 -1.26
C VAL A 738 -22.90 4.40 -2.69
N GLY A 739 -21.94 3.61 -3.20
CA GLY A 739 -21.46 3.68 -4.57
C GLY A 739 -22.51 3.32 -5.63
N VAL A 740 -23.55 2.58 -5.27
CA VAL A 740 -24.67 2.22 -6.16
C VAL A 740 -25.85 3.16 -5.96
N ILE A 741 -26.19 3.50 -4.71
CA ILE A 741 -27.36 4.32 -4.40
C ILE A 741 -27.16 5.77 -4.80
N ALA A 742 -25.96 6.34 -4.64
CA ALA A 742 -25.74 7.74 -4.94
C ALA A 742 -25.94 8.10 -6.43
N PRO A 743 -25.41 7.33 -7.41
CA PRO A 743 -25.74 7.51 -8.83
C PRO A 743 -27.24 7.41 -9.13
N TYR A 744 -27.96 6.47 -8.49
CA TYR A 744 -29.40 6.29 -8.67
C TYR A 744 -30.19 7.54 -8.24
N VAL A 745 -29.92 8.05 -7.04
CA VAL A 745 -30.59 9.25 -6.52
C VAL A 745 -30.30 10.47 -7.40
N MET A 746 -29.05 10.63 -7.87
CA MET A 746 -28.69 11.74 -8.76
C MET A 746 -29.35 11.64 -10.12
N ARG A 747 -29.45 10.44 -10.70
CA ARG A 747 -30.16 10.22 -11.96
C ARG A 747 -31.61 10.70 -11.88
N LEU A 748 -32.33 10.33 -10.81
CA LEU A 748 -33.72 10.76 -10.59
C LEU A 748 -33.82 12.28 -10.42
N SER A 749 -32.93 12.88 -9.62
CA SER A 749 -32.89 14.32 -9.39
C SER A 749 -32.62 15.13 -10.66
N ILE A 750 -31.87 14.59 -11.61
CA ILE A 750 -31.60 15.24 -12.90
C ILE A 750 -32.80 15.09 -13.83
N GLY A 751 -33.42 13.90 -13.91
CA GLY A 751 -34.60 13.66 -14.75
C GLY A 751 -35.77 14.59 -14.43
N GLN A 752 -36.12 14.71 -13.15
CA GLN A 752 -37.21 15.59 -12.69
C GLN A 752 -36.97 17.07 -13.06
N ARG A 753 -35.73 17.54 -12.96
CA ARG A 753 -35.37 18.93 -13.29
C ARG A 753 -35.47 19.25 -14.78
N ASP A 754 -35.45 18.25 -15.64
CA ASP A 754 -35.65 18.43 -17.07
C ASP A 754 -37.13 18.35 -17.42
N GLU A 755 -37.93 17.57 -16.70
CA GLU A 755 -39.41 17.59 -16.81
C GLU A 755 -40.00 18.93 -16.37
N ASP A 756 -39.57 19.49 -15.23
CA ASP A 756 -40.02 20.80 -14.70
C ASP A 756 -39.70 22.01 -15.61
N LYS A 757 -38.86 21.84 -16.63
CA LYS A 757 -38.60 22.89 -17.64
C LYS A 757 -39.50 22.78 -18.87
N VAL A 758 -40.09 21.60 -19.07
CA VAL A 758 -40.94 21.30 -20.22
C VAL A 758 -42.40 21.63 -19.90
N SER A 759 -42.80 21.47 -18.64
CA SER A 759 -44.06 22.02 -18.09
C SER A 759 -43.99 23.53 -17.89
#